data_AF-A0A2X2D213-F1
#
_entry.id   AF-A0A2X2D213-F1
#
_cell.length_a   1.000
_cell.length_b   1.000
_cell.length_c   1.000
_cell.angle_alpha   90.00
_cell.angle_beta   90.00
_cell.angle_gamma   90.00
#
_symmetry.space_group_name_H-M   'P 1'
#
loop_
_entity.id
_entity.type
_entity.pdbx_description
1 polymer ?
#
loop_
_entity_poly.entity_id
_entity_poly.type
_entity_poly.pdbx_seq_one_letter_code
_entity_poly.pdbx_strand_id
1 'polypeptide(L)'
;MPKALKRAAIVLSLLLLYCLLGFLILPRVALHVANQQLTRYTTQPAQIDEITFNPFTFEVELKGFRIGSPEHPVLAAKRLYADLELNSLWRMEAHLARLELEEPVIDVTLEKDGTLNLTELFKTPENSDPQDKPTANSTEQPFPLTIDALALQKAQVHYRDQQLKQPVEVSFNPIDLTLENIGTRTENPGRYSLNAQAGQDGALTSEGTLHLVPFTLNGSLELKEAALAPWWAYVSEALPLSLDKGRLNGHAQYHLETGKTFQLQLSKTSLSLDEFSSKAVNATPQIHLNHLAIADATLDLTKRQIHLGKLETRNLEAWVSRDRDGQLDWAKLFTFPEQPEALPDTPNWQIRIGKTDLQGGRLHLKDLAASAPVDLNIKDINLALSSLDLAGQMPTTVNLNAQVGLHGQLEVSGELTLNPVTARLHIINNDIDLRLAQAYIGPYIRLEVRSGMLASDINLSLHDTAPLALSVTGQAQLTQLHTLDTQRQRDFLRWQTLTLKGISYEHGQRLAIDDITLLRPYARLIINEDLTTNFRQLLIPQPKDDAPDNTTPLTLHIGGIHVVNGSANFADYSLTPSFITAIQELNGQIGTLDTKASDPAEISLTGKVDRFAPVNIKGRLNPLDPLNKLNVTAAFRHVELTTLTPYSGKFAGYAIRKGRLDLDLNYRIDNSKLDAQNHLVLDQLELGERIDSPDAVDLPVRLAVALLKDSHGRIDLTLPVAGNLNDPNFSVAPIIWQTMRNVIARAVQSPFKMLAGLAGRAETDLNEIPFEAASVNLTGEARQSLDTLAQALKRRPQLQLDVEGRSAVEIDGPSLSAQRLEREFQTQYYNLLQRRGDKVPADATQLAVPEDMRPALLEGIYRTRLKQQPPAEWTHLSDTERQQRLSAAILDSWKTSDLLLRRLAQARAQNIKQYLVEKTGLEEGRIYLIDVNTSQQGNNGRIAAQLHLGSS
;
A
#
# COMPACT_ATOMS: atom_id res chain seq x y z
N MET A 1 32.51 -65.28 -90.64
CA MET A 1 32.63 -64.77 -89.25
C MET A 1 32.50 -65.94 -88.28
N PRO A 2 33.43 -66.15 -87.34
CA PRO A 2 33.31 -67.21 -86.34
C PRO A 2 32.05 -66.98 -85.49
N LYS A 3 31.36 -68.04 -85.06
CA LYS A 3 30.09 -67.98 -84.30
C LYS A 3 30.17 -67.05 -83.07
N ALA A 4 31.36 -66.87 -82.50
CA ALA A 4 31.65 -65.90 -81.43
C ALA A 4 31.48 -64.44 -81.86
N LEU A 5 31.90 -64.04 -83.07
CA LEU A 5 31.80 -62.66 -83.56
C LEU A 5 30.35 -62.24 -83.84
N LYS A 6 29.51 -63.16 -84.34
CA LYS A 6 28.06 -62.91 -84.54
C LYS A 6 27.34 -62.74 -83.20
N ARG A 7 27.67 -63.56 -82.19
CA ARG A 7 27.12 -63.41 -80.83
C ARG A 7 27.57 -62.11 -80.18
N ALA A 8 28.85 -61.74 -80.32
CA ALA A 8 29.37 -60.46 -79.84
C ALA A 8 28.70 -59.26 -80.53
N ALA A 9 28.51 -59.30 -81.85
CA ALA A 9 27.82 -58.23 -82.57
C ALA A 9 26.34 -58.10 -82.19
N ILE A 10 25.63 -59.21 -81.93
CA ILE A 10 24.24 -59.19 -81.43
C ILE A 10 24.17 -58.60 -80.02
N VAL A 11 25.06 -59.02 -79.11
CA VAL A 11 25.12 -58.48 -77.74
C VAL A 11 25.49 -56.99 -77.76
N LEU A 12 26.46 -56.58 -78.59
CA LEU A 12 26.84 -55.18 -78.73
C LEU A 12 25.70 -54.34 -79.34
N SER A 13 24.95 -54.89 -80.30
CA SER A 13 23.78 -54.23 -80.90
C SER A 13 22.62 -54.11 -79.92
N LEU A 14 22.36 -55.16 -79.11
CA LEU A 14 21.35 -55.13 -78.05
C LEU A 14 21.74 -54.15 -76.93
N LEU A 15 23.02 -54.09 -76.57
CA LEU A 15 23.54 -53.15 -75.58
C LEU A 15 23.50 -51.71 -76.12
N LEU A 16 23.86 -51.49 -77.39
CA LEU A 16 23.74 -50.18 -78.03
C LEU A 16 22.27 -49.74 -78.17
N LEU A 17 21.37 -50.67 -78.52
CA LEU A 17 19.92 -50.44 -78.55
C LEU A 17 19.39 -50.13 -77.14
N TYR A 18 19.85 -50.84 -76.11
CA TYR A 18 19.51 -50.60 -74.71
C TYR A 18 20.00 -49.21 -74.25
N CYS A 19 21.23 -48.81 -74.58
CA CYS A 19 21.75 -47.48 -74.31
C CYS A 19 20.97 -46.39 -75.04
N LEU A 20 20.64 -46.58 -76.33
CA LEU A 20 19.91 -45.61 -77.13
C LEU A 20 18.45 -45.46 -76.65
N LEU A 21 17.81 -46.57 -76.29
CA LEU A 21 16.48 -46.57 -75.68
C LEU A 21 16.52 -45.91 -74.30
N GLY A 22 17.46 -46.27 -73.42
CA GLY A 22 17.51 -45.79 -72.04
C GLY A 22 18.00 -44.35 -71.87
N PHE A 23 19.05 -43.92 -72.58
CA PHE A 23 19.62 -42.57 -72.42
C PHE A 23 19.01 -41.51 -73.34
N LEU A 24 18.46 -41.85 -74.52
CA LEU A 24 17.96 -40.85 -75.48
C LEU A 24 16.45 -40.87 -75.70
N ILE A 25 15.82 -42.05 -75.80
CA ILE A 25 14.40 -42.17 -76.12
C ILE A 25 13.57 -42.09 -74.84
N LEU A 26 13.87 -42.92 -73.85
CA LEU A 26 13.12 -43.04 -72.60
C LEU A 26 13.00 -41.71 -71.85
N PRO A 27 14.05 -40.89 -71.66
CA PRO A 27 13.93 -39.64 -70.89
C PRO A 27 13.05 -38.61 -71.62
N ARG A 28 13.11 -38.54 -72.95
CA ARG A 28 12.25 -37.64 -73.75
C ARG A 28 10.79 -38.08 -73.73
N VAL A 29 10.53 -39.38 -73.88
CA VAL A 29 9.18 -39.93 -73.79
C VAL A 29 8.63 -39.75 -72.37
N ALA A 30 9.44 -40.03 -71.35
CA ALA A 30 9.09 -39.83 -69.95
C ALA A 30 8.78 -38.36 -69.66
N LEU A 31 9.57 -37.40 -70.15
CA LEU A 31 9.31 -35.96 -69.99
C LEU A 31 7.97 -35.56 -70.62
N HIS A 32 7.69 -36.02 -71.84
CA HIS A 32 6.42 -35.73 -72.53
C HIS A 32 5.22 -36.33 -71.78
N VAL A 33 5.32 -37.61 -71.41
CA VAL A 33 4.25 -38.33 -70.69
C VAL A 33 4.04 -37.75 -69.30
N ALA A 34 5.11 -37.49 -68.55
CA ALA A 34 5.04 -36.91 -67.21
C ALA A 34 4.35 -35.55 -67.22
N ASN A 35 4.74 -34.62 -68.11
CA ASN A 35 4.07 -33.32 -68.24
C ASN A 35 2.61 -33.44 -68.70
N GLN A 36 2.29 -34.41 -69.57
CA GLN A 36 0.91 -34.69 -69.97
C GLN A 36 0.06 -35.20 -68.80
N GLN A 37 0.60 -36.12 -67.97
CA GLN A 37 -0.09 -36.66 -66.81
C GLN A 37 -0.21 -35.64 -65.68
N LEU A 38 0.83 -34.85 -65.43
CA LEU A 38 0.81 -33.74 -64.46
C LEU A 38 -0.35 -32.80 -64.80
N THR A 39 -0.45 -32.33 -66.04
CA THR A 39 -1.57 -31.47 -66.49
C THR A 39 -2.96 -32.10 -66.29
N ARG A 40 -3.06 -33.44 -66.35
CA ARG A 40 -4.34 -34.14 -66.15
C ARG A 40 -4.74 -34.20 -64.68
N TYR A 41 -3.80 -34.57 -63.81
CA TYR A 41 -4.06 -34.87 -62.41
C TYR A 41 -3.88 -33.68 -61.47
N THR A 42 -3.11 -32.65 -61.83
CA THR A 42 -3.00 -31.44 -61.02
C THR A 42 -4.18 -30.49 -61.29
N THR A 43 -4.52 -29.70 -60.27
CA THR A 43 -5.49 -28.59 -60.39
C THR A 43 -4.83 -27.29 -60.82
N GLN A 44 -3.51 -27.17 -60.64
CA GLN A 44 -2.67 -26.02 -61.00
C GLN A 44 -1.73 -26.33 -62.18
N PRO A 45 -1.22 -25.32 -62.91
CA PRO A 45 -0.22 -25.53 -63.96
C PRO A 45 1.00 -26.26 -63.42
N ALA A 46 1.43 -27.34 -64.07
CA ALA A 46 2.56 -28.15 -63.61
C ALA A 46 3.52 -28.45 -64.76
N GLN A 47 4.82 -28.41 -64.49
CA GLN A 47 5.87 -28.64 -65.48
C GLN A 47 7.13 -29.25 -64.84
N ILE A 48 7.81 -30.08 -65.63
CA ILE A 48 9.20 -30.53 -65.45
C ILE A 48 9.99 -30.04 -66.66
N ASP A 49 11.18 -29.48 -66.45
CA ASP A 49 12.02 -28.94 -67.51
C ASP A 49 12.92 -30.00 -68.15
N GLU A 50 13.51 -30.87 -67.34
CA GLU A 50 14.43 -31.93 -67.79
C GLU A 50 14.25 -33.21 -66.98
N ILE A 51 14.31 -34.37 -67.65
CA ILE A 51 14.42 -35.70 -67.04
C ILE A 51 15.66 -36.38 -67.59
N THR A 52 16.52 -36.90 -66.71
CA THR A 52 17.61 -37.81 -67.08
C THR A 52 17.40 -39.16 -66.41
N PHE A 53 17.85 -40.24 -67.07
CA PHE A 53 17.75 -41.59 -66.55
C PHE A 53 18.99 -42.40 -66.93
N ASN A 54 19.58 -43.09 -65.97
CA ASN A 54 20.66 -44.03 -66.21
C ASN A 54 20.11 -45.47 -66.21
N PRO A 55 20.01 -46.14 -67.36
CA PRO A 55 19.45 -47.50 -67.45
C PRO A 55 20.33 -48.58 -66.83
N PHE A 56 21.58 -48.30 -66.43
CA PHE A 56 22.44 -49.29 -65.78
C PHE A 56 22.38 -49.22 -64.25
N THR A 57 22.25 -48.01 -63.71
CA THR A 57 22.16 -47.78 -62.26
C THR A 57 20.74 -47.52 -61.78
N PHE A 58 19.78 -47.32 -62.69
CA PHE A 58 18.39 -46.99 -62.40
C PHE A 58 18.20 -45.64 -61.67
N GLU A 59 19.21 -44.77 -61.75
CA GLU A 59 19.15 -43.40 -61.25
C GLU A 59 18.27 -42.52 -62.16
N VAL A 60 17.36 -41.78 -61.55
CA VAL A 60 16.47 -40.80 -62.19
C VAL A 60 16.77 -39.42 -61.61
N GLU A 61 16.91 -38.42 -62.48
CA GLU A 61 17.04 -37.02 -62.07
C GLU A 61 16.00 -36.15 -62.80
N LEU A 62 15.24 -35.36 -62.05
CA LEU A 62 14.30 -34.35 -62.55
C LEU A 62 14.84 -32.96 -62.21
N LYS A 63 14.81 -32.02 -63.16
CA LYS A 63 15.18 -30.62 -62.93
C LYS A 63 14.04 -29.68 -63.28
N GLY A 64 13.92 -28.60 -62.52
CA GLY A 64 12.92 -27.55 -62.74
C GLY A 64 11.49 -28.05 -62.56
N PHE A 65 11.24 -28.90 -61.56
CA PHE A 65 9.88 -29.34 -61.24
C PHE A 65 9.11 -28.19 -60.58
N ARG A 66 7.88 -27.92 -61.04
CA ARG A 66 7.00 -26.90 -60.46
C ARG A 66 5.53 -27.23 -60.67
N ILE A 67 4.72 -26.92 -59.67
CA ILE A 67 3.25 -26.89 -59.66
C ILE A 67 2.84 -25.52 -59.12
N GLY A 68 2.08 -24.77 -59.92
CA GLY A 68 1.72 -23.37 -59.68
C GLY A 68 2.17 -22.44 -60.80
N SER A 69 1.88 -21.16 -60.65
CA SER A 69 2.29 -20.14 -61.62
C SER A 69 3.83 -19.93 -61.58
N PRO A 70 4.47 -19.41 -62.65
CA PRO A 70 5.90 -19.09 -62.63
C PRO A 70 6.29 -18.08 -61.54
N GLU A 71 5.39 -17.16 -61.19
CA GLU A 71 5.64 -16.08 -60.21
C GLU A 71 5.34 -16.54 -58.77
N HIS A 72 4.38 -17.45 -58.60
CA HIS A 72 3.97 -18.03 -57.32
C HIS A 72 3.84 -19.56 -57.45
N PRO A 73 4.96 -20.30 -57.30
CA PRO A 73 4.92 -21.76 -57.24
C PRO A 73 4.33 -22.23 -55.90
N VAL A 74 3.42 -23.20 -55.94
CA VAL A 74 2.86 -23.84 -54.74
C VAL A 74 3.75 -24.99 -54.28
N LEU A 75 4.28 -25.75 -55.22
CA LEU A 75 5.27 -26.80 -54.98
C LEU A 75 6.31 -26.75 -56.09
N ALA A 76 7.57 -26.52 -55.77
CA ALA A 76 8.66 -26.55 -56.76
C ALA A 76 9.91 -27.19 -56.18
N ALA A 77 10.78 -27.70 -57.05
CA ALA A 77 12.11 -28.20 -56.69
C ALA A 77 13.08 -27.95 -57.84
N LYS A 78 14.28 -27.46 -57.51
CA LYS A 78 15.34 -27.26 -58.50
C LYS A 78 15.83 -28.57 -59.07
N ARG A 79 16.00 -29.57 -58.20
CA ARG A 79 16.48 -30.91 -58.53
C ARG A 79 15.81 -31.94 -57.63
N LEU A 80 15.34 -33.04 -58.23
CA LEU A 80 14.90 -34.25 -57.55
C LEU A 80 15.73 -35.41 -58.10
N TYR A 81 16.46 -36.10 -57.24
CA TYR A 81 17.27 -37.27 -57.57
C TYR A 81 16.73 -38.50 -56.86
N ALA A 82 16.55 -39.60 -57.57
CA ALA A 82 16.07 -40.86 -57.04
C ALA A 82 16.92 -42.03 -57.55
N ASP A 83 17.39 -42.87 -56.63
CA ASP A 83 18.14 -44.11 -56.90
C ASP A 83 17.22 -45.31 -56.63
N LEU A 84 16.76 -45.97 -57.70
CA LEU A 84 15.79 -47.06 -57.63
C LEU A 84 16.49 -48.42 -57.63
N GLU A 85 16.20 -49.23 -56.62
CA GLU A 85 16.76 -50.58 -56.54
C GLU A 85 16.11 -51.53 -57.54
N LEU A 86 16.92 -52.30 -58.28
CA LEU A 86 16.46 -53.24 -59.31
C LEU A 86 15.52 -54.32 -58.73
N ASN A 87 15.69 -54.63 -57.44
CA ASN A 87 14.87 -55.61 -56.74
C ASN A 87 13.36 -55.21 -56.70
N SER A 88 13.06 -53.91 -56.82
CA SER A 88 11.72 -53.31 -56.77
C SER A 88 10.76 -53.93 -57.79
N LEU A 89 11.27 -54.16 -59.01
CA LEU A 89 10.49 -54.67 -60.14
C LEU A 89 9.98 -56.10 -59.93
N TRP A 90 10.71 -56.92 -59.16
CA TRP A 90 10.37 -58.32 -58.91
C TRP A 90 9.59 -58.51 -57.60
N ARG A 91 9.77 -57.59 -56.64
CA ARG A 91 9.10 -57.61 -55.32
C ARG A 91 7.76 -56.89 -55.29
N MET A 92 7.39 -56.19 -56.37
CA MET A 92 6.19 -55.35 -56.42
C MET A 92 6.18 -54.34 -55.25
N GLU A 93 7.36 -53.81 -54.93
CA GLU A 93 7.65 -52.85 -53.85
C GLU A 93 8.44 -51.71 -54.47
N ALA A 94 8.18 -50.47 -54.07
CA ALA A 94 9.08 -49.37 -54.40
C ALA A 94 10.20 -49.31 -53.37
N HIS A 95 11.40 -49.77 -53.73
CA HIS A 95 12.61 -49.66 -52.91
C HIS A 95 13.53 -48.59 -53.50
N LEU A 96 13.69 -47.47 -52.78
CA LEU A 96 14.62 -46.39 -53.12
C LEU A 96 15.82 -46.42 -52.17
N ALA A 97 17.02 -46.59 -52.73
CA ALA A 97 18.26 -46.49 -51.96
C ALA A 97 18.54 -45.03 -51.54
N ARG A 98 18.18 -44.07 -52.40
CA ARG A 98 18.32 -42.64 -52.11
C ARG A 98 17.27 -41.79 -52.79
N LEU A 99 16.75 -40.80 -52.08
CA LEU A 99 15.88 -39.75 -52.61
C LEU A 99 16.37 -38.38 -52.11
N GLU A 100 16.81 -37.51 -53.01
CA GLU A 100 17.29 -36.16 -52.67
C GLU A 100 16.45 -35.09 -53.37
N LEU A 101 16.01 -34.08 -52.62
CA LEU A 101 15.32 -32.89 -53.15
C LEU A 101 16.13 -31.64 -52.75
N GLU A 102 16.62 -30.90 -53.75
CA GLU A 102 17.40 -29.67 -53.55
C GLU A 102 16.58 -28.41 -53.83
N GLU A 103 16.71 -27.43 -52.93
CA GLU A 103 16.00 -26.15 -52.95
C GLU A 103 14.48 -26.29 -53.23
N PRO A 104 13.75 -27.18 -52.53
CA PRO A 104 12.30 -27.26 -52.72
C PRO A 104 11.59 -26.07 -52.10
N VAL A 105 10.58 -25.55 -52.80
CA VAL A 105 9.70 -24.46 -52.35
C VAL A 105 8.31 -25.02 -52.14
N ILE A 106 7.74 -24.82 -50.94
CA ILE A 106 6.41 -25.30 -50.56
C ILE A 106 5.62 -24.12 -49.98
N ASP A 107 4.50 -23.78 -50.61
CA ASP A 107 3.54 -22.81 -50.09
C ASP A 107 2.38 -23.56 -49.41
N VAL A 108 2.26 -23.40 -48.10
CA VAL A 108 1.24 -24.02 -47.25
C VAL A 108 0.28 -22.92 -46.80
N THR A 109 -0.92 -22.93 -47.38
CA THR A 109 -1.98 -21.98 -47.03
C THR A 109 -3.16 -22.74 -46.42
N LEU A 110 -3.54 -22.35 -45.20
CA LEU A 110 -4.80 -22.76 -44.56
C LEU A 110 -5.87 -21.70 -44.86
N GLU A 111 -6.87 -22.10 -45.63
CA GLU A 111 -7.95 -21.23 -46.08
C GLU A 111 -8.98 -20.98 -44.97
N LYS A 112 -9.87 -20.00 -45.20
CA LYS A 112 -10.89 -19.58 -44.22
C LYS A 112 -11.85 -20.68 -43.79
N ASP A 113 -12.07 -21.68 -44.64
CA ASP A 113 -12.92 -22.84 -44.35
C ASP A 113 -12.15 -24.01 -43.69
N GLY A 114 -10.85 -23.83 -43.46
CA GLY A 114 -9.95 -24.84 -42.90
C GLY A 114 -9.46 -25.88 -43.89
N THR A 115 -9.67 -25.68 -45.19
CA THR A 115 -9.03 -26.49 -46.22
C THR A 115 -7.56 -26.09 -46.38
N LEU A 116 -6.69 -27.07 -46.60
CA LEU A 116 -5.29 -26.85 -46.92
C LEU A 116 -5.13 -26.83 -48.44
N ASN A 117 -4.51 -25.78 -48.98
CA ASN A 117 -4.25 -25.66 -50.42
C ASN A 117 -3.55 -26.90 -51.02
N LEU A 118 -2.67 -27.55 -50.25
CA LEU A 118 -1.95 -28.77 -50.65
C LEU A 118 -2.87 -29.97 -50.90
N THR A 119 -4.01 -30.05 -50.21
CA THR A 119 -4.97 -31.16 -50.39
C THR A 119 -5.75 -31.06 -51.69
N GLU A 120 -5.84 -29.86 -52.26
CA GLU A 120 -6.52 -29.60 -53.52
C GLU A 120 -5.58 -29.64 -54.73
N LEU A 121 -4.28 -29.87 -54.54
CA LEU A 121 -3.29 -29.85 -55.63
C LEU A 121 -3.53 -30.95 -56.68
N PHE A 122 -4.16 -32.05 -56.29
CA PHE A 122 -4.41 -33.21 -57.14
C PHE A 122 -5.89 -33.58 -57.18
N LYS A 123 -6.38 -33.96 -58.35
CA LYS A 123 -7.75 -34.49 -58.53
C LYS A 123 -7.81 -35.91 -57.99
N THR A 124 -8.43 -36.10 -56.84
CA THR A 124 -8.73 -37.44 -56.31
C THR A 124 -9.83 -38.10 -57.16
N PRO A 125 -9.69 -39.37 -57.56
CA PRO A 125 -10.76 -40.09 -58.25
C PRO A 125 -11.95 -40.27 -57.31
N GLU A 126 -13.17 -39.92 -57.75
CA GLU A 126 -14.40 -40.17 -56.98
C GLU A 126 -14.56 -41.67 -56.71
N ASN A 127 -14.61 -42.05 -55.42
CA ASN A 127 -15.00 -43.40 -55.02
C ASN A 127 -16.38 -43.70 -55.58
N SER A 128 -16.42 -44.62 -56.54
CA SER A 128 -17.59 -44.88 -57.37
C SER A 128 -18.58 -45.84 -56.69
N ASP A 129 -18.94 -45.64 -55.42
CA ASP A 129 -20.18 -46.18 -54.83
C ASP A 129 -20.47 -45.61 -53.41
N PRO A 130 -21.59 -44.90 -53.16
CA PRO A 130 -21.96 -44.42 -51.82
C PRO A 130 -22.38 -45.54 -50.84
N GLN A 131 -22.55 -46.78 -51.30
CA GLN A 131 -22.91 -47.92 -50.44
C GLN A 131 -21.71 -48.64 -49.82
N ASP A 132 -20.50 -48.47 -50.35
CA ASP A 132 -19.26 -48.87 -49.69
C ASP A 132 -18.79 -47.74 -48.76
N LYS A 133 -19.56 -47.49 -47.69
CA LYS A 133 -18.94 -46.89 -46.50
C LYS A 133 -17.89 -47.89 -46.03
N PRO A 134 -16.62 -47.50 -45.85
CA PRO A 134 -15.64 -48.38 -45.22
C PRO A 134 -16.17 -48.71 -43.82
N THR A 135 -16.72 -49.91 -43.65
CA THR A 135 -16.84 -50.52 -42.33
C THR A 135 -15.45 -50.53 -41.73
N ALA A 136 -15.34 -50.24 -40.43
CA ALA A 136 -14.10 -50.07 -39.67
C ALA A 136 -13.14 -51.29 -39.62
N ASN A 137 -13.30 -52.27 -40.53
CA ASN A 137 -12.52 -53.48 -40.68
C ASN A 137 -11.98 -53.70 -42.13
N SER A 138 -12.06 -52.72 -43.04
CA SER A 138 -11.38 -52.82 -44.34
C SER A 138 -9.89 -52.49 -44.18
N THR A 139 -9.07 -53.51 -43.93
CA THR A 139 -7.61 -53.40 -43.85
C THR A 139 -7.00 -53.34 -45.26
N GLU A 140 -7.21 -52.25 -46.00
CA GLU A 140 -6.38 -52.00 -47.18
C GLU A 140 -4.95 -51.69 -46.71
N GLN A 141 -4.06 -52.68 -46.82
CA GLN A 141 -2.65 -52.49 -46.49
C GLN A 141 -2.02 -51.52 -47.49
N PRO A 142 -1.29 -50.50 -47.03
CA PRO A 142 -0.66 -49.53 -47.94
C PRO A 142 0.34 -50.22 -48.88
N PHE A 143 0.52 -49.62 -50.05
CA PHE A 143 1.50 -50.09 -51.03
C PHE A 143 2.89 -50.21 -50.37
N PRO A 144 3.61 -51.35 -50.53
CA PRO A 144 4.95 -51.53 -49.98
C PRO A 144 5.93 -50.50 -50.57
N LEU A 145 6.45 -49.65 -49.69
CA LEU A 145 7.41 -48.59 -49.98
C LEU A 145 8.52 -48.67 -48.94
N THR A 146 9.77 -48.63 -49.40
CA THR A 146 10.98 -48.57 -48.57
C THR A 146 11.93 -47.52 -49.13
N ILE A 147 12.42 -46.63 -48.27
CA ILE A 147 13.36 -45.55 -48.59
C ILE A 147 14.52 -45.63 -47.58
N ASP A 148 15.72 -45.97 -48.07
CA ASP A 148 16.89 -46.14 -47.19
C ASP A 148 17.41 -44.78 -46.71
N ALA A 149 17.48 -43.79 -47.60
CA ALA A 149 17.87 -42.42 -47.28
C ALA A 149 17.07 -41.38 -48.07
N LEU A 150 16.43 -40.45 -47.38
CA LEU A 150 15.77 -39.27 -47.95
C LEU A 150 16.47 -38.01 -47.43
N ALA A 151 16.83 -37.08 -48.32
CA ALA A 151 17.39 -35.79 -47.94
C ALA A 151 16.65 -34.64 -48.63
N LEU A 152 16.14 -33.71 -47.83
CA LEU A 152 15.64 -32.41 -48.24
C LEU A 152 16.73 -31.38 -47.90
N GLN A 153 17.23 -30.66 -48.90
CA GLN A 153 18.32 -29.70 -48.72
C GLN A 153 17.85 -28.28 -49.07
N LYS A 154 18.07 -27.33 -48.15
CA LYS A 154 17.75 -25.90 -48.33
C LYS A 154 16.29 -25.66 -48.76
N ALA A 155 15.34 -26.37 -48.16
CA ALA A 155 13.93 -26.15 -48.45
C ALA A 155 13.46 -24.78 -47.98
N GLN A 156 12.46 -24.25 -48.66
CA GLN A 156 11.79 -23.00 -48.34
C GLN A 156 10.31 -23.32 -48.16
N VAL A 157 9.80 -23.08 -46.96
CA VAL A 157 8.38 -23.28 -46.66
C VAL A 157 7.77 -21.96 -46.27
N HIS A 158 6.77 -21.52 -47.01
CA HIS A 158 5.95 -20.36 -46.70
C HIS A 158 4.64 -20.86 -46.11
N TYR A 159 4.38 -20.53 -44.86
CA TYR A 159 3.16 -20.90 -44.15
C TYR A 159 2.26 -19.67 -43.99
N ARG A 160 1.00 -19.81 -44.37
CA ARG A 160 -0.04 -18.78 -44.23
C ARG A 160 -1.31 -19.37 -43.64
N ASP A 161 -1.79 -18.81 -42.54
CA ASP A 161 -3.12 -19.11 -41.99
C ASP A 161 -4.04 -17.91 -42.19
N GLN A 162 -5.15 -18.12 -42.89
CA GLN A 162 -6.16 -17.11 -43.18
C GLN A 162 -7.47 -17.29 -42.39
N GLN A 163 -7.57 -18.28 -41.50
CA GLN A 163 -8.76 -18.51 -40.66
C GLN A 163 -9.00 -17.35 -39.69
N LEU A 164 -7.91 -16.77 -39.17
CA LEU A 164 -7.94 -15.68 -38.20
C LEU A 164 -8.29 -14.34 -38.86
N LYS A 165 -8.81 -13.40 -38.06
CA LYS A 165 -9.08 -12.02 -38.51
C LYS A 165 -7.82 -11.31 -39.00
N GLN A 166 -6.68 -11.58 -38.38
CA GLN A 166 -5.36 -11.17 -38.83
C GLN A 166 -4.63 -12.42 -39.31
N PRO A 167 -4.24 -12.50 -40.60
CA PRO A 167 -3.59 -13.69 -41.11
C PRO A 167 -2.22 -13.89 -40.46
N VAL A 168 -1.85 -15.13 -40.20
CA VAL A 168 -0.51 -15.51 -39.73
C VAL A 168 0.33 -15.86 -40.93
N GLU A 169 1.51 -15.28 -41.06
CA GLU A 169 2.45 -15.59 -42.14
C GLU A 169 3.85 -15.81 -41.57
N VAL A 170 4.42 -16.98 -41.86
CA VAL A 170 5.74 -17.40 -41.37
C VAL A 170 6.50 -18.07 -42.49
N SER A 171 7.77 -17.70 -42.67
CA SER A 171 8.64 -18.33 -43.65
C SER A 171 9.79 -19.06 -42.97
N PHE A 172 10.00 -20.30 -43.38
CA PHE A 172 11.10 -21.16 -42.93
C PHE A 172 12.09 -21.32 -44.09
N ASN A 173 13.31 -20.81 -43.93
CA ASN A 173 14.34 -20.86 -44.95
C ASN A 173 15.74 -20.65 -44.33
N PRO A 174 16.67 -21.63 -44.42
CA PRO A 174 16.50 -22.96 -45.01
C PRO A 174 15.83 -23.97 -44.06
N ILE A 175 15.28 -25.04 -44.63
CA ILE A 175 14.97 -26.30 -43.94
C ILE A 175 15.81 -27.43 -44.52
N ASP A 176 16.52 -28.14 -43.67
CA ASP A 176 17.21 -29.39 -44.00
C ASP A 176 16.54 -30.54 -43.23
N LEU A 177 16.10 -31.58 -43.95
CA LEU A 177 15.46 -32.77 -43.37
C LEU A 177 16.15 -34.02 -43.91
N THR A 178 16.62 -34.89 -43.03
CA THR A 178 17.09 -36.23 -43.39
C THR A 178 16.17 -37.27 -42.79
N LEU A 179 15.80 -38.28 -43.57
CA LEU A 179 15.09 -39.47 -43.09
C LEU A 179 15.90 -40.72 -43.48
N GLU A 180 15.98 -41.69 -42.59
CA GLU A 180 16.70 -42.95 -42.83
C GLU A 180 15.81 -44.15 -42.52
N ASN A 181 15.85 -45.17 -43.38
CA ASN A 181 15.14 -46.44 -43.23
C ASN A 181 13.62 -46.28 -43.02
N ILE A 182 12.96 -45.54 -43.91
CA ILE A 182 11.53 -45.29 -43.85
C ILE A 182 10.79 -46.34 -44.68
N GLY A 183 9.76 -46.97 -44.13
CA GLY A 183 8.90 -47.82 -44.96
C GLY A 183 7.54 -48.15 -44.38
N THR A 184 6.67 -48.70 -45.24
CA THR A 184 5.28 -49.08 -44.89
C THR A 184 5.17 -50.49 -44.31
N ARG A 185 6.25 -51.28 -44.37
CA ARG A 185 6.35 -52.66 -43.86
C ARG A 185 7.57 -52.92 -42.96
N THR A 186 8.25 -51.87 -42.52
CA THR A 186 9.47 -51.96 -41.72
C THR A 186 9.12 -52.21 -40.25
N GLU A 187 9.69 -53.25 -39.61
CA GLU A 187 9.47 -53.47 -38.16
C GLU A 187 10.29 -52.52 -37.28
N ASN A 188 11.41 -52.01 -37.80
CA ASN A 188 12.24 -51.04 -37.09
C ASN A 188 11.78 -49.62 -37.42
N PRO A 189 11.73 -48.71 -36.44
CA PRO A 189 11.43 -47.31 -36.71
C PRO A 189 12.60 -46.66 -37.45
N GLY A 190 12.28 -45.88 -38.47
CA GLY A 190 13.26 -45.07 -39.18
C GLY A 190 13.71 -43.88 -38.35
N ARG A 191 14.78 -43.20 -38.77
CA ARG A 191 15.32 -42.02 -38.07
C ARG A 191 15.04 -40.77 -38.87
N TYR A 192 14.91 -39.63 -38.18
CA TYR A 192 14.89 -38.34 -38.84
C TYR A 192 15.72 -37.29 -38.09
N SER A 193 16.22 -36.32 -38.85
CA SER A 193 16.80 -35.08 -38.32
C SER A 193 16.28 -33.91 -39.14
N LEU A 194 15.77 -32.88 -38.45
CA LEU A 194 15.20 -31.67 -39.00
C LEU A 194 15.96 -30.47 -38.43
N ASN A 195 16.43 -29.60 -39.30
CA ASN A 195 16.93 -28.27 -38.94
C ASN A 195 16.17 -27.24 -39.78
N ALA A 196 15.51 -26.28 -39.15
CA ALA A 196 14.76 -25.24 -39.83
C ALA A 196 15.07 -23.87 -39.22
N GLN A 197 15.24 -22.86 -40.06
CA GLN A 197 15.37 -21.47 -39.63
C GLN A 197 14.07 -20.71 -39.92
N ALA A 198 13.49 -20.09 -38.90
CA ALA A 198 12.26 -19.30 -38.97
C ALA A 198 12.59 -17.81 -38.85
N GLY A 199 12.32 -17.03 -39.91
CA GLY A 199 12.66 -15.61 -39.94
C GLY A 199 14.18 -15.35 -39.89
N GLN A 200 14.62 -14.29 -39.21
CA GLN A 200 16.04 -13.90 -39.17
C GLN A 200 16.85 -14.63 -38.08
N ASP A 201 16.27 -14.84 -36.89
CA ASP A 201 17.00 -15.32 -35.71
C ASP A 201 16.53 -16.68 -35.18
N GLY A 202 15.32 -17.12 -35.52
CA GLY A 202 14.70 -18.31 -34.92
C GLY A 202 15.25 -19.61 -35.50
N ALA A 203 15.69 -20.55 -34.67
CA ALA A 203 16.12 -21.87 -35.09
C ALA A 203 15.28 -22.97 -34.43
N LEU A 204 14.89 -23.97 -35.21
CA LEU A 204 14.16 -25.15 -34.80
C LEU A 204 14.97 -26.38 -35.18
N THR A 205 15.29 -27.23 -34.21
CA THR A 205 15.93 -28.52 -34.46
C THR A 205 15.08 -29.63 -33.88
N SER A 206 14.99 -30.75 -34.59
CA SER A 206 14.33 -31.94 -34.08
C SER A 206 15.01 -33.20 -34.59
N GLU A 207 15.15 -34.18 -33.71
CA GLU A 207 15.72 -35.48 -34.06
C GLU A 207 14.96 -36.58 -33.35
N GLY A 208 14.87 -37.74 -33.99
CA GLY A 208 14.12 -38.84 -33.43
C GLY A 208 13.90 -40.01 -34.35
N THR A 209 12.84 -40.74 -34.05
CA THR A 209 12.40 -41.93 -34.79
C THR A 209 10.99 -41.76 -35.29
N LEU A 210 10.72 -42.31 -36.47
CA LEU A 210 9.40 -42.28 -37.09
C LEU A 210 9.02 -43.66 -37.61
N HIS A 211 7.73 -43.96 -37.54
CA HIS A 211 7.12 -45.15 -38.11
C HIS A 211 5.92 -44.71 -38.94
N LEU A 212 5.67 -45.30 -40.11
CA LEU A 212 4.60 -44.83 -41.01
C LEU A 212 3.24 -45.48 -40.74
N VAL A 213 3.19 -46.74 -40.28
CA VAL A 213 1.94 -47.52 -40.21
C VAL A 213 1.87 -48.39 -38.94
N PRO A 214 1.21 -47.94 -37.84
CA PRO A 214 0.59 -46.63 -37.67
C PRO A 214 1.65 -45.53 -37.61
N PHE A 215 1.22 -44.29 -37.90
CA PHE A 215 2.14 -43.17 -37.87
C PHE A 215 2.47 -42.81 -36.41
N THR A 216 3.75 -42.94 -36.07
CA THR A 216 4.28 -42.66 -34.73
C THR A 216 5.55 -41.84 -34.88
N LEU A 217 5.68 -40.78 -34.10
CA LEU A 217 6.84 -39.90 -34.09
C LEU A 217 7.32 -39.71 -32.66
N ASN A 218 8.59 -40.05 -32.42
CA ASN A 218 9.24 -39.93 -31.11
C ASN A 218 10.52 -39.12 -31.29
N GLY A 219 10.71 -38.05 -30.52
CA GLY A 219 11.93 -37.27 -30.67
C GLY A 219 12.12 -36.20 -29.61
N SER A 220 13.20 -35.45 -29.78
CA SER A 220 13.44 -34.19 -29.11
C SER A 220 13.17 -33.03 -30.07
N LEU A 221 12.70 -31.92 -29.52
CA LEU A 221 12.51 -30.65 -30.21
C LEU A 221 13.27 -29.59 -29.44
N GLU A 222 14.04 -28.76 -30.12
CA GLU A 222 14.68 -27.58 -29.56
C GLU A 222 14.31 -26.34 -30.39
N LEU A 223 13.93 -25.27 -29.69
CA LEU A 223 13.57 -23.98 -30.25
C LEU A 223 14.50 -22.93 -29.64
N LYS A 224 15.17 -22.15 -30.49
CA LYS A 224 16.07 -21.07 -30.07
C LYS A 224 15.61 -19.74 -30.67
N GLU A 225 15.55 -18.72 -29.82
CA GLU A 225 15.32 -17.31 -30.20
C GLU A 225 14.10 -17.07 -31.10
N ALA A 226 13.04 -17.86 -30.92
CA ALA A 226 11.85 -17.77 -31.76
C ALA A 226 11.04 -16.51 -31.43
N ALA A 227 10.88 -15.62 -32.41
CA ALA A 227 10.07 -14.42 -32.26
C ALA A 227 8.58 -14.78 -32.09
N LEU A 228 7.92 -14.19 -31.10
CA LEU A 228 6.49 -14.41 -30.87
C LEU A 228 5.59 -13.62 -31.85
N ALA A 229 6.09 -12.52 -32.41
CA ALA A 229 5.28 -11.61 -33.22
C ALA A 229 4.51 -12.28 -34.38
N PRO A 230 5.12 -13.18 -35.19
CA PRO A 230 4.39 -13.84 -36.27
C PRO A 230 3.25 -14.74 -35.79
N TRP A 231 3.36 -15.30 -34.59
CA TRP A 231 2.40 -16.24 -34.01
C TRP A 231 1.38 -15.57 -33.09
N TRP A 232 1.54 -14.26 -32.80
CA TRP A 232 0.74 -13.57 -31.80
C TRP A 232 -0.74 -13.46 -32.16
N ALA A 233 -1.10 -13.56 -33.44
CA ALA A 233 -2.49 -13.51 -33.88
C ALA A 233 -3.35 -14.60 -33.21
N TYR A 234 -2.80 -15.81 -32.99
CA TYR A 234 -3.47 -16.89 -32.26
C TYR A 234 -3.79 -16.53 -30.80
N VAL A 235 -2.89 -15.79 -30.14
CA VAL A 235 -3.12 -15.30 -28.77
C VAL A 235 -4.14 -14.18 -28.78
N SER A 236 -4.04 -13.27 -29.75
CA SER A 236 -4.90 -12.08 -29.85
C SER A 236 -6.39 -12.38 -30.09
N GLU A 237 -6.69 -13.56 -30.63
CA GLU A 237 -8.07 -14.01 -30.83
C GLU A 237 -8.73 -14.44 -29.51
N ALA A 238 -7.98 -15.10 -28.63
CA ALA A 238 -8.46 -15.54 -27.32
C ALA A 238 -8.39 -14.45 -26.25
N LEU A 239 -7.35 -13.61 -26.31
CA LEU A 239 -7.10 -12.53 -25.35
C LEU A 239 -6.84 -11.23 -26.12
N PRO A 240 -7.54 -10.12 -25.83
CA PRO A 240 -7.36 -8.85 -26.54
C PRO A 240 -6.07 -8.14 -26.09
N LEU A 241 -4.92 -8.77 -26.33
CA LEU A 241 -3.57 -8.31 -26.00
C LEU A 241 -2.78 -8.04 -27.28
N SER A 242 -2.02 -6.96 -27.27
CA SER A 242 -1.05 -6.63 -28.32
C SER A 242 0.37 -6.90 -27.81
N LEU A 243 1.20 -7.52 -28.64
CA LEU A 243 2.61 -7.79 -28.33
C LEU A 243 3.47 -6.61 -28.78
N ASP A 244 4.34 -6.15 -27.89
CA ASP A 244 5.41 -5.21 -28.25
C ASP A 244 6.71 -5.97 -28.54
N LYS A 245 7.10 -6.92 -27.68
CA LYS A 245 8.30 -7.76 -27.80
C LYS A 245 8.13 -9.12 -27.12
N GLY A 246 8.92 -10.11 -27.53
CA GLY A 246 9.05 -11.39 -26.85
C GLY A 246 9.76 -12.45 -27.68
N ARG A 247 10.67 -13.20 -27.06
CA ARG A 247 11.40 -14.32 -27.67
C ARG A 247 11.21 -15.59 -26.87
N LEU A 248 10.92 -16.70 -27.56
CA LEU A 248 10.68 -18.00 -26.97
C LEU A 248 11.86 -18.94 -27.24
N ASN A 249 12.35 -19.56 -26.18
CA ASN A 249 13.29 -20.67 -26.21
C ASN A 249 12.60 -21.90 -25.62
N GLY A 250 12.95 -23.09 -26.08
CA GLY A 250 12.31 -24.29 -25.59
C GLY A 250 13.01 -25.58 -25.93
N HIS A 251 12.78 -26.58 -25.11
CA HIS A 251 13.16 -27.96 -25.35
C HIS A 251 12.00 -28.87 -24.92
N ALA A 252 11.67 -29.88 -25.72
CA ALA A 252 10.68 -30.88 -25.35
C ALA A 252 11.04 -32.25 -25.89
N GLN A 253 10.77 -33.30 -25.12
CA GLN A 253 10.68 -34.66 -25.64
C GLN A 253 9.23 -34.96 -25.94
N TYR A 254 8.94 -35.44 -27.15
CA TYR A 254 7.57 -35.66 -27.59
C TYR A 254 7.35 -37.10 -28.07
N HIS A 255 6.13 -37.57 -27.83
CA HIS A 255 5.58 -38.81 -28.38
C HIS A 255 4.25 -38.48 -29.02
N LEU A 256 4.15 -38.71 -30.33
CA LEU A 256 2.96 -38.50 -31.13
C LEU A 256 2.57 -39.81 -31.79
N GLU A 257 1.29 -40.18 -31.67
CA GLU A 257 0.72 -41.35 -32.34
C GLU A 257 -0.61 -40.98 -33.01
N THR A 258 -0.73 -41.31 -34.30
CA THR A 258 -1.98 -41.20 -35.05
C THR A 258 -2.46 -42.60 -35.45
N GLY A 259 -3.45 -43.09 -34.72
CA GLY A 259 -4.15 -44.35 -34.98
C GLY A 259 -5.66 -44.13 -35.01
N LYS A 260 -6.38 -44.74 -34.06
CA LYS A 260 -7.84 -44.50 -33.89
C LYS A 260 -8.14 -43.11 -33.31
N THR A 261 -7.22 -42.56 -32.52
CA THR A 261 -7.30 -41.24 -31.88
C THR A 261 -5.93 -40.57 -31.95
N PHE A 262 -5.90 -39.25 -32.04
CA PHE A 262 -4.66 -38.48 -31.94
C PHE A 262 -4.17 -38.46 -30.49
N GLN A 263 -2.94 -38.92 -30.25
CA GLN A 263 -2.29 -38.90 -28.94
C GLN A 263 -1.03 -38.05 -29.01
N LEU A 264 -0.87 -37.15 -28.03
CA LEU A 264 0.31 -36.31 -27.87
C LEU A 264 0.73 -36.29 -26.41
N GLN A 265 1.99 -36.63 -26.16
CA GLN A 265 2.63 -36.51 -24.87
C GLN A 265 3.90 -35.68 -25.00
N LEU A 266 4.05 -34.69 -24.12
CA LEU A 266 5.31 -33.95 -23.94
C LEU A 266 5.89 -34.30 -22.58
N SER A 267 7.20 -34.50 -22.53
CA SER A 267 7.95 -34.79 -21.32
C SER A 267 9.27 -34.02 -21.30
N LYS A 268 9.84 -33.85 -20.10
CA LYS A 268 11.07 -33.08 -19.87
C LYS A 268 11.08 -31.73 -20.59
N THR A 269 9.92 -31.07 -20.59
CA THR A 269 9.73 -29.83 -21.34
C THR A 269 10.29 -28.67 -20.54
N SER A 270 11.16 -27.87 -21.16
CA SER A 270 11.57 -26.56 -20.66
C SER A 270 11.20 -25.49 -21.67
N LEU A 271 10.74 -24.36 -21.17
CA LEU A 271 10.38 -23.19 -21.97
C LEU A 271 10.96 -21.96 -21.28
N SER A 272 11.56 -21.03 -22.03
CA SER A 272 11.83 -19.69 -21.51
C SER A 272 11.33 -18.62 -22.45
N LEU A 273 10.81 -17.55 -21.85
CA LEU A 273 10.31 -16.38 -22.52
C LEU A 273 11.12 -15.18 -22.05
N ASP A 274 11.77 -14.52 -22.99
CA ASP A 274 12.71 -13.43 -22.75
C ASP A 274 12.18 -12.12 -23.33
N GLU A 275 12.41 -11.02 -22.61
CA GLU A 275 12.05 -9.64 -22.98
C GLU A 275 10.57 -9.48 -23.42
N PHE A 276 9.65 -10.14 -22.71
CA PHE A 276 8.23 -10.08 -23.08
C PHE A 276 7.55 -8.81 -22.60
N SER A 277 6.83 -8.17 -23.51
CA SER A 277 6.08 -6.95 -23.27
C SER A 277 4.77 -6.98 -24.02
N SER A 278 3.67 -6.76 -23.30
CA SER A 278 2.34 -6.75 -23.89
C SER A 278 1.43 -5.74 -23.20
N LYS A 279 0.49 -5.18 -23.96
CA LYS A 279 -0.54 -4.26 -23.47
C LYS A 279 -1.91 -4.65 -24.02
N ALA A 280 -2.95 -4.42 -23.24
CA ALA A 280 -4.31 -4.68 -23.70
C ALA A 280 -4.71 -3.75 -24.85
N VAL A 281 -5.47 -4.31 -25.79
CA VAL A 281 -6.00 -3.57 -26.94
C VAL A 281 -7.17 -2.71 -26.47
N ASN A 282 -7.11 -1.39 -26.70
CA ASN A 282 -8.11 -0.41 -26.26
C ASN A 282 -8.32 -0.31 -24.74
N ALA A 283 -7.38 -0.77 -23.93
CA ALA A 283 -7.43 -0.66 -22.48
C ALA A 283 -6.08 -0.24 -21.89
N THR A 284 -6.05 0.06 -20.59
CA THR A 284 -4.86 0.52 -19.85
C THR A 284 -3.89 -0.56 -19.34
N PRO A 285 -4.28 -1.82 -19.06
CA PRO A 285 -3.37 -2.75 -18.40
C PRO A 285 -2.20 -3.15 -19.32
N GLN A 286 -1.02 -3.23 -18.71
CA GLN A 286 0.24 -3.56 -19.37
C GLN A 286 1.06 -4.49 -18.48
N ILE A 287 1.86 -5.35 -19.11
CA ILE A 287 2.76 -6.29 -18.46
C ILE A 287 4.11 -6.28 -19.18
N HIS A 288 5.18 -6.26 -18.39
CA HIS A 288 6.56 -6.49 -18.85
C HIS A 288 7.18 -7.57 -17.99
N LEU A 289 7.97 -8.44 -18.60
CA LEU A 289 8.81 -9.40 -17.89
C LEU A 289 10.16 -9.53 -18.61
N ASN A 290 11.24 -9.63 -17.83
CA ASN A 290 12.56 -9.82 -18.42
C ASN A 290 12.80 -11.29 -18.80
N HIS A 291 12.39 -12.19 -17.90
CA HIS A 291 12.59 -13.62 -18.05
C HIS A 291 11.49 -14.39 -17.33
N LEU A 292 10.90 -15.36 -18.02
CA LEU A 292 10.00 -16.37 -17.47
C LEU A 292 10.54 -17.73 -17.93
N ALA A 293 10.77 -18.66 -17.00
CA ALA A 293 11.23 -20.00 -17.30
C ALA A 293 10.31 -21.05 -16.67
N ILE A 294 10.02 -22.08 -17.44
CA ILE A 294 9.30 -23.28 -17.03
C ILE A 294 10.29 -24.44 -17.18
N ALA A 295 10.42 -25.25 -16.14
CA ALA A 295 11.25 -26.45 -16.15
C ALA A 295 10.43 -27.68 -15.74
N ASP A 296 10.84 -28.84 -16.25
CA ASP A 296 10.25 -30.16 -15.98
C ASP A 296 8.74 -30.21 -16.26
N ALA A 297 8.29 -29.56 -17.33
CA ALA A 297 6.90 -29.59 -17.73
C ALA A 297 6.54 -30.90 -18.45
N THR A 298 5.29 -31.33 -18.27
CA THR A 298 4.69 -32.45 -18.99
C THR A 298 3.28 -32.10 -19.46
N LEU A 299 2.91 -32.63 -20.62
CA LEU A 299 1.58 -32.52 -21.22
C LEU A 299 1.12 -33.93 -21.60
N ASP A 300 -0.07 -34.32 -21.16
CA ASP A 300 -0.76 -35.51 -21.65
C ASP A 300 -2.11 -35.06 -22.22
N LEU A 301 -2.21 -35.00 -23.55
CA LEU A 301 -3.41 -34.52 -24.23
C LEU A 301 -4.60 -35.46 -24.02
N THR A 302 -4.35 -36.77 -24.00
CA THR A 302 -5.37 -37.80 -23.79
C THR A 302 -5.99 -37.69 -22.39
N LYS A 303 -5.16 -37.43 -21.37
CA LYS A 303 -5.62 -37.21 -19.99
C LYS A 303 -6.03 -35.77 -19.70
N ARG A 304 -5.76 -34.82 -20.61
CA ARG A 304 -5.93 -33.36 -20.41
C ARG A 304 -5.21 -32.86 -19.16
N GLN A 305 -3.98 -33.30 -18.98
CA GLN A 305 -3.15 -32.99 -17.82
C GLN A 305 -1.94 -32.16 -18.24
N ILE A 306 -1.71 -31.07 -17.50
CA ILE A 306 -0.50 -30.24 -17.59
C ILE A 306 0.13 -30.21 -16.21
N HIS A 307 1.39 -30.61 -16.12
CA HIS A 307 2.19 -30.45 -14.92
C HIS A 307 3.39 -29.56 -15.24
N LEU A 308 3.56 -28.48 -14.48
CA LEU A 308 4.72 -27.60 -14.56
C LEU A 308 5.57 -27.85 -13.32
N GLY A 309 6.77 -28.42 -13.46
CA GLY A 309 7.62 -28.73 -12.30
C GLY A 309 8.06 -27.47 -11.55
N LYS A 310 8.65 -26.52 -12.27
CA LYS A 310 9.09 -25.23 -11.73
C LYS A 310 8.76 -24.10 -12.68
N LEU A 311 8.25 -22.99 -12.14
CA LEU A 311 8.03 -21.74 -12.84
C LEU A 311 8.85 -20.64 -12.15
N GLU A 312 9.74 -19.99 -12.88
CA GLU A 312 10.57 -18.88 -12.41
C GLU A 312 10.29 -17.63 -13.22
N THR A 313 10.10 -16.49 -12.55
CA THR A 313 9.89 -15.19 -13.20
C THR A 313 10.83 -14.16 -12.59
N ARG A 314 11.46 -13.33 -13.41
CA ARG A 314 12.33 -12.22 -12.97
C ARG A 314 11.86 -10.89 -13.50
N ASN A 315 11.80 -9.90 -12.60
CA ASN A 315 11.45 -8.51 -12.89
C ASN A 315 10.10 -8.38 -13.62
N LEU A 316 9.07 -9.06 -13.13
CA LEU A 316 7.69 -8.87 -13.60
C LEU A 316 7.21 -7.47 -13.19
N GLU A 317 6.82 -6.64 -14.14
CA GLU A 317 6.23 -5.32 -13.89
C GLU A 317 4.83 -5.27 -14.50
N ALA A 318 3.82 -4.95 -13.67
CA ALA A 318 2.43 -4.93 -14.10
C ALA A 318 1.72 -3.65 -13.65
N TRP A 319 0.87 -3.12 -14.52
CA TRP A 319 -0.07 -2.04 -14.21
C TRP A 319 -1.47 -2.63 -14.11
N VAL A 320 -2.07 -2.44 -12.94
CA VAL A 320 -3.40 -2.95 -12.60
C VAL A 320 -4.23 -1.78 -12.09
N SER A 321 -5.48 -1.72 -12.49
CA SER A 321 -6.42 -0.76 -11.94
C SER A 321 -7.68 -1.43 -11.42
N ARG A 322 -8.19 -0.93 -10.30
CA ARG A 322 -9.50 -1.27 -9.78
C ARG A 322 -10.45 -0.16 -10.16
N ASP A 323 -11.43 -0.48 -11.00
CA ASP A 323 -12.40 0.46 -11.51
C ASP A 323 -13.44 0.86 -10.44
N ARG A 324 -14.27 1.85 -10.76
CA ARG A 324 -15.35 2.35 -9.87
C ARG A 324 -16.41 1.31 -9.54
N ASP A 325 -16.57 0.29 -10.37
CA ASP A 325 -17.42 -0.88 -10.13
C ASP A 325 -16.78 -1.89 -9.16
N GLY A 326 -15.55 -1.63 -8.71
CA GLY A 326 -14.78 -2.49 -7.81
C GLY A 326 -14.06 -3.65 -8.50
N GLN A 327 -14.22 -3.83 -9.81
CA GLN A 327 -13.57 -4.89 -10.58
C GLN A 327 -12.15 -4.50 -10.99
N LEU A 328 -11.27 -5.49 -11.15
CA LEU A 328 -9.92 -5.29 -11.70
C LEU A 328 -9.98 -5.26 -13.23
N ASP A 329 -9.24 -4.34 -13.86
CA ASP A 329 -9.15 -4.21 -15.31
C ASP A 329 -8.67 -5.50 -16.01
N TRP A 330 -7.68 -6.19 -15.45
CA TRP A 330 -7.22 -7.50 -15.95
C TRP A 330 -8.30 -8.57 -15.92
N ALA A 331 -9.18 -8.59 -14.91
CA ALA A 331 -10.24 -9.60 -14.82
C ALA A 331 -11.24 -9.48 -15.99
N LYS A 332 -11.44 -8.27 -16.52
CA LYS A 332 -12.31 -8.02 -17.68
C LYS A 332 -11.74 -8.63 -18.97
N LEU A 333 -10.42 -8.81 -19.06
CA LEU A 333 -9.75 -9.41 -20.22
C LEU A 333 -9.92 -10.94 -20.28
N PHE A 334 -10.17 -11.58 -19.15
CA PHE A 334 -10.32 -13.04 -19.02
C PHE A 334 -11.79 -13.48 -19.00
N THR A 335 -12.69 -12.68 -19.56
CA THR A 335 -14.09 -13.09 -19.77
C THR A 335 -14.15 -14.11 -20.91
N PHE A 336 -14.00 -15.38 -20.56
CA PHE A 336 -14.26 -16.47 -21.50
C PHE A 336 -15.76 -16.41 -21.89
N PRO A 337 -16.11 -16.54 -23.18
CA PRO A 337 -17.51 -16.62 -23.59
C PRO A 337 -18.20 -17.74 -22.81
N GLU A 338 -19.44 -17.50 -22.34
CA GLU A 338 -20.24 -18.52 -21.66
C GLU A 338 -20.17 -19.83 -22.44
N GLN A 339 -19.57 -20.82 -21.80
CA GLN A 339 -19.36 -22.13 -22.40
C GLN A 339 -20.73 -22.68 -22.78
N PRO A 340 -21.02 -22.98 -24.07
CA PRO A 340 -22.25 -23.68 -24.42
C PRO A 340 -22.31 -24.97 -23.60
N GLU A 341 -23.49 -25.29 -23.06
CA GLU A 341 -23.75 -26.42 -22.15
C GLU A 341 -22.78 -27.58 -22.38
N ALA A 342 -21.85 -27.77 -21.42
CA ALA A 342 -20.83 -28.79 -21.53
C ALA A 342 -21.50 -30.17 -21.69
N LEU A 343 -21.13 -30.90 -22.75
CA LEU A 343 -21.48 -32.31 -22.88
C LEU A 343 -20.99 -33.06 -21.62
N PRO A 344 -21.85 -33.83 -20.93
CA PRO A 344 -21.59 -34.32 -19.56
C PRO A 344 -20.38 -35.25 -19.34
N ASP A 345 -19.62 -35.62 -20.36
CA ASP A 345 -18.58 -36.67 -20.27
C ASP A 345 -17.17 -36.24 -20.72
N THR A 346 -16.90 -34.96 -21.02
CA THR A 346 -15.52 -34.54 -21.33
C THR A 346 -14.74 -34.14 -20.07
N PRO A 347 -13.59 -34.78 -19.75
CA PRO A 347 -12.80 -34.42 -18.58
C PRO A 347 -12.25 -33.00 -18.68
N ASN A 348 -12.30 -32.26 -17.56
CA ASN A 348 -11.74 -30.91 -17.47
C ASN A 348 -10.21 -30.95 -17.44
N TRP A 349 -9.57 -29.89 -17.95
CA TRP A 349 -8.11 -29.74 -17.86
C TRP A 349 -7.66 -29.68 -16.40
N GLN A 350 -6.64 -30.48 -16.07
CA GLN A 350 -5.99 -30.46 -14.76
C GLN A 350 -4.60 -29.83 -14.91
N ILE A 351 -4.41 -28.66 -14.30
CA ILE A 351 -3.15 -27.90 -14.39
C ILE A 351 -2.56 -27.77 -12.98
N ARG A 352 -1.34 -28.27 -12.81
CA ARG A 352 -0.61 -28.26 -11.53
C ARG A 352 0.77 -27.67 -11.68
N ILE A 353 1.17 -26.84 -10.73
CA ILE A 353 2.47 -26.17 -10.70
C ILE A 353 3.19 -26.56 -9.41
N GLY A 354 4.34 -27.23 -9.54
CA GLY A 354 5.11 -27.75 -8.40
C GLY A 354 5.69 -26.63 -7.54
N LYS A 355 6.50 -25.75 -8.15
CA LYS A 355 7.06 -24.57 -7.49
C LYS A 355 6.95 -23.34 -8.39
N THR A 356 6.53 -22.21 -7.82
CA THR A 356 6.59 -20.89 -8.47
C THR A 356 7.53 -19.98 -7.70
N ASP A 357 8.41 -19.26 -8.39
CA ASP A 357 9.38 -18.33 -7.83
C ASP A 357 9.38 -17.04 -8.65
N LEU A 358 8.86 -15.96 -8.08
CA LEU A 358 8.92 -14.61 -8.66
C LEU A 358 9.99 -13.82 -7.90
N GLN A 359 10.90 -13.17 -8.63
CA GLN A 359 11.97 -12.35 -8.07
C GLN A 359 11.94 -10.93 -8.63
N GLY A 360 12.01 -9.94 -7.75
CA GLY A 360 12.11 -8.52 -8.13
C GLY A 360 10.87 -7.95 -8.84
N GLY A 361 9.68 -8.48 -8.54
CA GLY A 361 8.44 -8.01 -9.14
C GLY A 361 8.05 -6.59 -8.73
N ARG A 362 7.28 -5.92 -9.57
CA ARG A 362 6.73 -4.58 -9.37
C ARG A 362 5.26 -4.54 -9.80
N LEU A 363 4.44 -3.96 -8.95
CA LEU A 363 3.02 -3.78 -9.18
C LEU A 363 2.66 -2.30 -8.99
N HIS A 364 2.10 -1.73 -10.04
CA HIS A 364 1.50 -0.41 -10.04
C HIS A 364 -0.02 -0.59 -9.96
N LEU A 365 -0.58 -0.52 -8.76
CA LEU A 365 -2.02 -0.63 -8.53
C LEU A 365 -2.63 0.76 -8.42
N LYS A 366 -3.69 1.01 -9.20
CA LYS A 366 -4.49 2.22 -9.12
C LYS A 366 -5.91 1.89 -8.70
N ASP A 367 -6.32 2.27 -7.48
CA ASP A 367 -7.70 2.12 -7.03
C ASP A 367 -8.50 3.38 -7.36
N LEU A 368 -9.49 3.24 -8.26
CA LEU A 368 -10.44 4.28 -8.66
C LEU A 368 -11.81 4.11 -7.98
N ALA A 369 -12.03 3.04 -7.21
CA ALA A 369 -13.25 2.76 -6.46
C ALA A 369 -13.38 3.62 -5.20
N ALA A 370 -12.25 4.03 -4.62
CA ALA A 370 -12.21 4.96 -3.50
C ALA A 370 -12.71 6.36 -3.89
N SER A 371 -13.04 7.19 -2.89
CA SER A 371 -13.56 8.55 -3.08
C SER A 371 -12.59 9.47 -3.84
N ALA A 372 -11.29 9.20 -3.74
CA ALA A 372 -10.23 9.79 -4.54
C ALA A 372 -9.33 8.66 -5.05
N PRO A 373 -8.72 8.79 -6.26
CA PRO A 373 -7.79 7.80 -6.78
C PRO A 373 -6.63 7.52 -5.82
N VAL A 374 -6.33 6.24 -5.59
CA VAL A 374 -5.20 5.80 -4.76
C VAL A 374 -4.20 5.09 -5.64
N ASP A 375 -2.98 5.62 -5.73
CA ASP A 375 -1.86 4.97 -6.40
C ASP A 375 -1.03 4.20 -5.36
N LEU A 376 -0.99 2.88 -5.50
CA LEU A 376 -0.23 1.96 -4.66
C LEU A 376 0.88 1.32 -5.48
N ASN A 377 2.13 1.68 -5.16
CA ASN A 377 3.30 1.06 -5.76
C ASN A 377 3.85 0.00 -4.82
N ILE A 378 3.96 -1.22 -5.32
CA ILE A 378 4.60 -2.34 -4.62
C ILE A 378 5.82 -2.75 -5.44
N LYS A 379 6.98 -2.81 -4.82
CA LYS A 379 8.26 -3.15 -5.48
C LYS A 379 8.98 -4.23 -4.72
N ASP A 380 10.01 -4.78 -5.35
CA ASP A 380 10.84 -5.86 -4.80
C ASP A 380 9.99 -7.04 -4.32
N ILE A 381 8.93 -7.34 -5.07
CA ILE A 381 8.02 -8.46 -4.81
C ILE A 381 8.78 -9.73 -5.08
N ASN A 382 9.03 -10.52 -4.03
CA ASN A 382 9.49 -11.88 -4.18
C ASN A 382 8.41 -12.80 -3.63
N LEU A 383 7.94 -13.73 -4.46
CA LEU A 383 6.82 -14.62 -4.17
C LEU A 383 7.26 -16.05 -4.47
N ALA A 384 7.20 -16.91 -3.46
CA ALA A 384 7.39 -18.34 -3.60
C ALA A 384 6.09 -19.08 -3.30
N LEU A 385 5.59 -19.83 -4.28
CA LEU A 385 4.43 -20.72 -4.12
C LEU A 385 4.87 -22.18 -4.26
N SER A 386 4.29 -23.08 -3.47
CA SER A 386 4.52 -24.53 -3.59
C SER A 386 3.20 -25.27 -3.74
N SER A 387 3.16 -26.23 -4.67
CA SER A 387 2.02 -27.11 -4.94
C SER A 387 0.74 -26.37 -5.37
N LEU A 388 0.87 -25.41 -6.29
CA LEU A 388 -0.27 -24.66 -6.82
C LEU A 388 -1.12 -25.55 -7.74
N ASP A 389 -2.33 -25.85 -7.30
CA ASP A 389 -3.35 -26.58 -8.05
C ASP A 389 -4.41 -25.59 -8.55
N LEU A 390 -4.54 -25.45 -9.87
CA LEU A 390 -5.54 -24.54 -10.46
C LEU A 390 -6.98 -25.05 -10.31
N ALA A 391 -7.19 -26.34 -10.02
CA ALA A 391 -8.50 -26.84 -9.57
C ALA A 391 -8.85 -26.37 -8.15
N GLY A 392 -7.84 -25.93 -7.39
CA GLY A 392 -7.98 -25.24 -6.12
C GLY A 392 -8.24 -26.13 -4.91
N GLN A 393 -8.16 -27.46 -5.05
CA GLN A 393 -8.56 -28.40 -4.00
C GLN A 393 -7.45 -28.69 -2.98
N MET A 394 -6.19 -28.46 -3.36
CA MET A 394 -5.04 -28.69 -2.51
C MET A 394 -4.50 -27.38 -1.89
N PRO A 395 -4.05 -27.40 -0.63
CA PRO A 395 -3.39 -26.25 -0.02
C PRO A 395 -2.09 -25.90 -0.76
N THR A 396 -1.93 -24.61 -1.05
CA THR A 396 -0.73 -24.00 -1.63
C THR A 396 -0.01 -23.22 -0.54
N THR A 397 1.28 -23.52 -0.32
CA THR A 397 2.12 -22.71 0.60
C THR A 397 2.52 -21.41 -0.09
N VAL A 398 2.37 -20.29 0.60
CA VAL A 398 2.69 -18.94 0.13
C VAL A 398 3.79 -18.35 1.01
N ASN A 399 4.83 -17.81 0.39
CA ASN A 399 5.79 -16.91 1.03
C ASN A 399 5.98 -15.68 0.13
N LEU A 400 5.70 -14.50 0.67
CA LEU A 400 5.75 -13.23 -0.04
C LEU A 400 6.53 -12.24 0.81
N ASN A 401 7.48 -11.56 0.18
CA ASN A 401 8.15 -10.39 0.73
C ASN A 401 8.10 -9.26 -0.30
N ALA A 402 7.71 -8.07 0.13
CA ALA A 402 7.53 -6.93 -0.76
C ALA A 402 7.75 -5.61 -0.03
N GLN A 403 8.05 -4.56 -0.79
CA GLN A 403 8.08 -3.18 -0.30
C GLN A 403 6.87 -2.40 -0.82
N VAL A 404 6.08 -1.87 0.10
CA VAL A 404 4.85 -1.12 -0.15
C VAL A 404 5.11 0.38 0.03
N GLY A 405 4.80 1.17 -1.00
CA GLY A 405 5.04 2.61 -0.99
C GLY A 405 6.54 2.96 -0.94
N LEU A 406 6.90 3.99 -0.16
CA LEU A 406 8.28 4.49 -0.10
C LEU A 406 9.19 3.64 0.80
N HIS A 407 8.69 3.18 1.95
CA HIS A 407 9.50 2.54 2.99
C HIS A 407 8.86 1.29 3.63
N GLY A 408 7.58 1.02 3.38
CA GLY A 408 6.85 -0.03 4.08
C GLY A 408 7.32 -1.42 3.66
N GLN A 409 7.58 -2.29 4.62
CA GLN A 409 7.94 -3.69 4.38
C GLN A 409 6.74 -4.58 4.69
N LEU A 410 6.52 -5.58 3.86
CA LEU A 410 5.45 -6.57 4.01
C LEU A 410 6.03 -7.97 3.82
N GLU A 411 5.81 -8.82 4.80
CA GLU A 411 6.10 -10.24 4.78
C GLU A 411 4.81 -11.01 5.05
N VAL A 412 4.51 -11.99 4.20
CA VAL A 412 3.35 -12.87 4.34
C VAL A 412 3.81 -14.31 4.16
N SER A 413 3.48 -15.18 5.10
CA SER A 413 3.75 -16.61 5.00
C SER A 413 2.52 -17.42 5.41
N GLY A 414 2.30 -18.60 4.83
CA GLY A 414 1.20 -19.47 5.24
C GLY A 414 0.65 -20.35 4.13
N GLU A 415 -0.63 -20.71 4.25
CA GLU A 415 -1.32 -21.64 3.33
C GLU A 415 -2.60 -21.01 2.77
N LEU A 416 -2.88 -21.29 1.49
CA LEU A 416 -4.06 -20.85 0.75
C LEU A 416 -4.67 -22.04 0.00
N THR A 417 -5.98 -22.21 0.06
CA THR A 417 -6.75 -23.13 -0.80
C THR A 417 -7.68 -22.29 -1.66
N LEU A 418 -7.79 -22.57 -2.97
CA LEU A 418 -8.57 -21.72 -3.89
C LEU A 418 -10.04 -22.15 -4.01
N ASN A 419 -10.37 -23.42 -3.75
CA ASN A 419 -11.73 -23.94 -3.87
C ASN A 419 -12.06 -24.99 -2.78
N PRO A 420 -12.78 -24.62 -1.71
CA PRO A 420 -13.24 -23.27 -1.38
C PRO A 420 -12.07 -22.35 -0.99
N VAL A 421 -12.27 -21.04 -1.14
CA VAL A 421 -11.25 -20.04 -0.78
C VAL A 421 -11.04 -20.02 0.73
N THR A 422 -9.93 -20.56 1.20
CA THR A 422 -9.54 -20.56 2.62
C THR A 422 -8.08 -20.17 2.76
N ALA A 423 -7.72 -19.48 3.85
CA ALA A 423 -6.34 -19.03 4.06
C ALA A 423 -5.97 -19.03 5.54
N ARG A 424 -4.72 -19.42 5.85
CA ARG A 424 -4.08 -19.18 7.15
C ARG A 424 -2.75 -18.49 6.89
N LEU A 425 -2.69 -17.19 7.16
CA LEU A 425 -1.57 -16.34 6.81
C LEU A 425 -1.01 -15.66 8.06
N HIS A 426 0.31 -15.69 8.21
CA HIS A 426 1.06 -14.86 9.13
C HIS A 426 1.60 -13.65 8.38
N ILE A 427 1.20 -12.46 8.80
CA ILE A 427 1.46 -11.18 8.14
C ILE A 427 2.26 -10.31 9.09
N ILE A 428 3.51 -10.03 8.73
CA ILE A 428 4.34 -9.04 9.39
C ILE A 428 4.47 -7.85 8.46
N ASN A 429 4.22 -6.64 8.97
CA ASN A 429 4.59 -5.43 8.25
C ASN A 429 5.26 -4.43 9.18
N ASN A 430 6.06 -3.56 8.57
CA ASN A 430 6.73 -2.47 9.26
C ASN A 430 6.69 -1.21 8.39
N ASP A 431 6.51 -0.05 9.03
CA ASP A 431 6.54 1.26 8.40
C ASP A 431 5.56 1.45 7.22
N ILE A 432 4.39 0.81 7.25
CA ILE A 432 3.33 1.04 6.25
C ILE A 432 2.72 2.42 6.48
N ASP A 433 2.75 3.26 5.46
CA ASP A 433 2.28 4.64 5.53
C ASP A 433 0.74 4.73 5.51
N LEU A 434 0.15 5.15 6.61
CA LEU A 434 -1.30 5.27 6.77
C LEU A 434 -1.94 6.38 5.94
N ARG A 435 -1.16 7.26 5.30
CA ARG A 435 -1.73 8.24 4.35
C ARG A 435 -2.42 7.58 3.17
N LEU A 436 -2.03 6.34 2.83
CA LEU A 436 -2.72 5.51 1.84
C LEU A 436 -4.18 5.22 2.22
N ALA A 437 -4.50 5.22 3.53
CA ALA A 437 -5.86 5.00 4.02
C ALA A 437 -6.76 6.25 3.91
N GLN A 438 -6.20 7.44 3.59
CA GLN A 438 -6.93 8.71 3.59
C GLN A 438 -8.19 8.69 2.72
N ALA A 439 -8.10 8.09 1.52
CA ALA A 439 -9.22 8.01 0.58
C ALA A 439 -10.38 7.13 1.07
N TYR A 440 -10.10 6.21 2.00
CA TYR A 440 -11.07 5.27 2.56
C TYR A 440 -11.73 5.80 3.84
N ILE A 441 -11.06 6.68 4.59
CA ILE A 441 -11.61 7.31 5.81
C ILE A 441 -12.36 8.62 5.51
N GLY A 442 -11.95 9.36 4.46
CA GLY A 442 -12.49 10.68 4.12
C GLY A 442 -14.03 10.75 3.97
N PRO A 443 -14.72 9.71 3.45
CA PRO A 443 -16.19 9.67 3.38
C PRO A 443 -16.90 9.64 4.74
N TYR A 444 -16.21 9.22 5.81
CA TYR A 444 -16.80 9.01 7.13
C TYR A 444 -16.40 10.10 8.14
N ILE A 445 -15.22 10.70 7.96
CA ILE A 445 -14.68 11.70 8.88
C ILE A 445 -13.93 12.80 8.13
N ARG A 446 -14.19 14.06 8.51
CA ARG A 446 -13.51 15.28 8.00
C ARG A 446 -12.13 15.44 8.65
N LEU A 447 -11.25 14.48 8.39
CA LEU A 447 -9.92 14.40 8.98
C LEU A 447 -8.87 14.17 7.89
N GLU A 448 -7.73 14.85 8.01
CA GLU A 448 -6.53 14.59 7.20
C GLU A 448 -5.48 13.86 8.05
N VAL A 449 -5.01 12.71 7.57
CA VAL A 449 -3.87 11.98 8.12
C VAL A 449 -2.61 12.56 7.49
N ARG A 450 -1.81 13.26 8.29
CA ARG A 450 -0.56 13.89 7.85
C ARG A 450 0.65 12.98 7.92
N SER A 451 0.63 12.05 8.86
CA SER A 451 1.66 11.02 9.03
C SER A 451 1.10 9.89 9.88
N GLY A 452 1.66 8.71 9.74
CA GLY A 452 1.39 7.57 10.59
C GLY A 452 2.02 6.32 9.98
N MET A 453 2.85 5.63 10.74
CA MET A 453 3.52 4.41 10.29
C MET A 453 2.99 3.22 11.07
N LEU A 454 2.34 2.31 10.36
CA LEU A 454 1.80 1.07 10.89
C LEU A 454 2.87 -0.02 10.81
N ALA A 455 3.05 -0.71 11.93
CA ALA A 455 3.71 -2.00 12.00
C ALA A 455 2.73 -2.99 12.63
N SER A 456 2.72 -4.24 12.18
CA SER A 456 1.90 -5.26 12.80
C SER A 456 2.49 -6.66 12.63
N ASP A 457 2.12 -7.54 13.54
CA ASP A 457 2.40 -8.97 13.52
C ASP A 457 1.07 -9.67 13.78
N ILE A 458 0.49 -10.23 12.70
CA ILE A 458 -0.91 -10.64 12.66
C ILE A 458 -1.03 -12.04 12.05
N ASN A 459 -1.84 -12.88 12.67
CA ASN A 459 -2.34 -14.13 12.09
C ASN A 459 -3.74 -13.90 11.55
N LEU A 460 -3.93 -14.11 10.25
CA LEU A 460 -5.19 -14.05 9.54
C LEU A 460 -5.66 -15.47 9.25
N SER A 461 -6.91 -15.77 9.56
CA SER A 461 -7.58 -17.02 9.16
C SER A 461 -8.90 -16.71 8.44
N LEU A 462 -8.99 -17.14 7.20
CA LEU A 462 -10.16 -17.04 6.34
C LEU A 462 -10.73 -18.45 6.15
N HIS A 463 -11.96 -18.66 6.60
CA HIS A 463 -12.65 -19.95 6.50
C HIS A 463 -13.66 -19.98 5.35
N ASP A 464 -14.22 -18.83 4.98
CA ASP A 464 -15.20 -18.69 3.91
C ASP A 464 -15.26 -17.23 3.43
N THR A 465 -15.67 -17.01 2.19
CA THR A 465 -15.84 -15.69 1.56
C THR A 465 -17.30 -15.28 1.43
N ALA A 466 -18.25 -16.22 1.49
CA ALA A 466 -19.68 -15.95 1.34
C ALA A 466 -20.54 -16.93 2.16
N PRO A 467 -20.91 -16.60 3.42
CA PRO A 467 -20.63 -15.34 4.13
C PRO A 467 -19.16 -15.21 4.53
N LEU A 468 -18.65 -13.97 4.63
CA LEU A 468 -17.25 -13.72 4.99
C LEU A 468 -16.94 -14.17 6.43
N ALA A 469 -16.21 -15.26 6.56
CA ALA A 469 -15.76 -15.83 7.84
C ALA A 469 -14.26 -15.57 8.03
N LEU A 470 -13.95 -14.36 8.50
CA LEU A 470 -12.59 -13.86 8.71
C LEU A 470 -12.31 -13.65 10.20
N SER A 471 -11.19 -14.21 10.68
CA SER A 471 -10.65 -13.95 12.01
C SER A 471 -9.20 -13.45 11.94
N VAL A 472 -8.85 -12.50 12.79
CA VAL A 472 -7.55 -11.84 12.83
C VAL A 472 -7.07 -11.78 14.26
N THR A 473 -5.87 -12.27 14.55
CA THR A 473 -5.25 -12.18 15.89
C THR A 473 -3.84 -11.62 15.82
N GLY A 474 -3.36 -10.95 16.87
CA GLY A 474 -1.96 -10.50 16.94
C GLY A 474 -1.77 -9.16 17.63
N GLN A 475 -0.85 -8.34 17.11
CA GLN A 475 -0.51 -7.05 17.67
C GLN A 475 -0.22 -6.02 16.58
N ALA A 476 -0.41 -4.75 16.91
CA ALA A 476 -0.13 -3.64 16.01
C ALA A 476 0.49 -2.47 16.77
N GLN A 477 1.34 -1.72 16.09
CA GLN A 477 1.93 -0.50 16.58
C GLN A 477 1.77 0.58 15.52
N LEU A 478 1.31 1.75 15.94
CA LEU A 478 1.24 2.94 15.12
C LEU A 478 2.16 4.00 15.70
N THR A 479 3.18 4.39 14.94
CA THR A 479 4.10 5.46 15.33
C THR A 479 3.79 6.75 14.59
N GLN A 480 4.19 7.88 15.18
CA GLN A 480 4.17 9.22 14.57
C GLN A 480 2.84 9.59 13.91
N LEU A 481 1.71 9.24 14.53
CA LEU A 481 0.40 9.65 14.01
C LEU A 481 0.25 11.15 14.21
N HIS A 482 -0.10 11.84 13.13
CA HIS A 482 -0.53 13.23 13.16
C HIS A 482 -1.77 13.39 12.29
N THR A 483 -2.86 13.84 12.90
CA THR A 483 -4.11 14.14 12.20
C THR A 483 -4.52 15.59 12.35
N LEU A 484 -5.17 16.12 11.31
CA LEU A 484 -5.62 17.50 11.20
C LEU A 484 -7.14 17.53 10.99
N ASP A 485 -7.82 18.36 11.77
CA ASP A 485 -9.19 18.78 11.52
C ASP A 485 -9.23 19.60 10.22
N THR A 486 -9.93 19.11 9.19
CA THR A 486 -9.98 19.78 7.88
C THR A 486 -10.93 20.99 7.86
N GLN A 487 -11.87 21.10 8.81
CA GLN A 487 -12.75 22.26 8.92
C GLN A 487 -12.01 23.47 9.50
N ARG A 488 -11.22 23.26 10.55
CA ARG A 488 -10.53 24.34 11.28
C ARG A 488 -9.04 24.45 10.97
N GLN A 489 -8.48 23.49 10.21
CA GLN A 489 -7.06 23.44 9.85
C GLN A 489 -6.15 23.44 11.09
N ARG A 490 -6.47 22.59 12.08
CA ARG A 490 -5.79 22.51 13.37
C ARG A 490 -5.51 21.06 13.76
N ASP A 491 -4.44 20.85 14.51
CA ASP A 491 -4.11 19.54 15.05
C ASP A 491 -5.28 18.99 15.89
N PHE A 492 -5.68 17.77 15.59
CA PHE A 492 -6.79 17.11 16.24
C PHE A 492 -6.31 16.01 17.20
N LEU A 493 -5.72 14.94 16.65
CA LEU A 493 -5.12 13.84 17.39
C LEU A 493 -3.68 13.62 16.94
N ARG A 494 -2.78 13.44 17.90
CA ARG A 494 -1.39 13.03 17.67
C ARG A 494 -0.96 12.02 18.72
N TRP A 495 -0.04 11.14 18.37
CA TRP A 495 0.70 10.35 19.36
C TRP A 495 2.06 9.94 18.81
N GLN A 496 3.03 9.78 19.71
CA GLN A 496 4.34 9.24 19.33
C GLN A 496 4.22 7.76 18.99
N THR A 497 3.55 7.01 19.86
CA THR A 497 3.35 5.56 19.69
C THR A 497 2.01 5.16 20.28
N LEU A 498 1.25 4.39 19.53
CA LEU A 498 0.11 3.62 19.98
C LEU A 498 0.47 2.15 19.81
N THR A 499 0.45 1.38 20.89
CA THR A 499 0.68 -0.07 20.86
C THR A 499 -0.62 -0.78 21.23
N LEU A 500 -1.03 -1.73 20.40
CA LEU A 500 -2.18 -2.60 20.58
C LEU A 500 -1.68 -4.04 20.73
N LYS A 501 -1.96 -4.68 21.87
CA LYS A 501 -1.59 -6.08 22.12
C LYS A 501 -2.84 -6.94 22.26
N GLY A 502 -2.72 -8.21 21.84
CA GLY A 502 -3.81 -9.18 21.97
C GLY A 502 -5.05 -8.79 21.15
N ILE A 503 -4.83 -8.28 19.94
CA ILE A 503 -5.91 -8.04 18.98
C ILE A 503 -6.55 -9.40 18.68
N SER A 504 -7.87 -9.49 18.77
CA SER A 504 -8.68 -10.62 18.36
C SER A 504 -9.96 -10.08 17.72
N TYR A 505 -10.03 -10.16 16.40
CA TYR A 505 -11.14 -9.69 15.61
C TYR A 505 -11.79 -10.85 14.88
N GLU A 506 -13.11 -10.96 15.00
CA GLU A 506 -13.96 -11.89 14.28
C GLU A 506 -14.99 -11.06 13.51
N HIS A 507 -14.94 -11.15 12.19
CA HIS A 507 -15.74 -10.31 11.31
C HIS A 507 -17.23 -10.38 11.64
N GLY A 508 -17.84 -9.21 11.84
CA GLY A 508 -19.26 -9.06 12.19
C GLY A 508 -19.65 -9.50 13.61
N GLN A 509 -18.73 -10.06 14.42
CA GLN A 509 -19.07 -10.68 15.71
C GLN A 509 -18.39 -9.99 16.90
N ARG A 510 -17.06 -9.93 16.90
CA ARG A 510 -16.28 -9.47 18.07
C ARG A 510 -15.01 -8.73 17.66
N LEU A 511 -14.68 -7.68 18.42
CA LEU A 511 -13.36 -7.06 18.46
C LEU A 511 -12.89 -7.03 19.91
N ALA A 512 -11.79 -7.70 20.20
CA ALA A 512 -11.12 -7.69 21.49
C ALA A 512 -9.69 -7.16 21.35
N ILE A 513 -9.25 -6.34 22.30
CA ILE A 513 -7.88 -5.85 22.43
C ILE A 513 -7.51 -5.94 23.91
N ASP A 514 -6.48 -6.71 24.25
CA ASP A 514 -6.10 -6.94 25.66
C ASP A 514 -5.49 -5.69 26.31
N ASP A 515 -4.64 -4.97 25.58
CA ASP A 515 -3.93 -3.78 26.09
C ASP A 515 -3.74 -2.72 24.99
N ILE A 516 -3.99 -1.47 25.36
CA ILE A 516 -3.74 -0.28 24.57
C ILE A 516 -2.79 0.61 25.34
N THR A 517 -1.61 0.87 24.80
CA THR A 517 -0.66 1.82 25.40
C THR A 517 -0.43 3.01 24.47
N LEU A 518 -0.74 4.22 24.94
CA LEU A 518 -0.49 5.49 24.25
C LEU A 518 0.68 6.23 24.88
N LEU A 519 1.74 6.43 24.09
CA LEU A 519 2.89 7.25 24.46
C LEU A 519 2.76 8.65 23.85
N ARG A 520 2.80 9.65 24.73
CA ARG A 520 2.64 11.08 24.40
C ARG A 520 1.43 11.34 23.51
N PRO A 521 0.22 10.85 23.84
CA PRO A 521 -0.97 11.23 23.10
C PRO A 521 -1.25 12.72 23.30
N TYR A 522 -1.74 13.35 22.25
CA TYR A 522 -2.26 14.69 22.24
C TYR A 522 -3.67 14.66 21.66
N ALA A 523 -4.61 15.29 22.36
CA ALA A 523 -5.96 15.51 21.86
C ALA A 523 -6.38 16.98 22.02
N ARG A 524 -7.21 17.44 21.09
CA ARG A 524 -7.86 18.75 21.20
C ARG A 524 -9.36 18.59 21.35
N LEU A 525 -9.87 19.00 22.51
CA LEU A 525 -11.29 19.06 22.79
C LEU A 525 -11.77 20.50 22.77
N ILE A 526 -12.81 20.75 21.98
CA ILE A 526 -13.44 22.07 21.87
C ILE A 526 -14.93 21.91 22.13
N ILE A 527 -15.45 22.72 23.05
CA ILE A 527 -16.87 23.00 23.20
C ILE A 527 -17.16 24.28 22.42
N ASN A 528 -18.09 24.19 21.48
CA ASN A 528 -18.49 25.31 20.63
C ASN A 528 -19.54 26.19 21.32
N GLU A 529 -19.84 27.35 20.73
CA GLU A 529 -20.88 28.27 21.22
C GLU A 529 -22.27 27.60 21.32
N ASP A 530 -22.56 26.63 20.45
CA ASP A 530 -23.79 25.82 20.43
C ASP A 530 -23.73 24.59 21.37
N LEU A 531 -22.71 24.51 22.23
CA LEU A 531 -22.43 23.40 23.15
C LEU A 531 -22.12 22.05 22.48
N THR A 532 -22.00 22.02 21.14
CA THR A 532 -21.50 20.82 20.45
C THR A 532 -19.99 20.67 20.60
N THR A 533 -19.48 19.45 20.40
CA THR A 533 -18.04 19.19 20.40
C THR A 533 -17.48 19.18 18.99
N ASN A 534 -16.19 19.53 18.85
CA ASN A 534 -15.48 19.38 17.58
C ASN A 534 -15.50 17.92 17.07
N PHE A 535 -15.44 16.91 17.94
CA PHE A 535 -15.51 15.50 17.55
C PHE A 535 -16.77 15.16 16.75
N ARG A 536 -17.94 15.64 17.20
CA ARG A 536 -19.22 15.40 16.51
C ARG A 536 -19.28 16.12 15.16
N GLN A 537 -18.68 17.30 15.05
CA GLN A 537 -18.66 18.08 13.80
C GLN A 537 -17.75 17.47 12.72
N LEU A 538 -16.80 16.61 13.11
CA LEU A 538 -15.92 15.92 12.16
C LEU A 538 -16.57 14.68 11.53
N LEU A 539 -17.53 14.05 12.20
CA LEU A 539 -18.24 12.89 11.66
C LEU A 539 -19.16 13.30 10.51
N ILE A 540 -19.11 12.55 9.41
CA ILE A 540 -20.00 12.74 8.26
C ILE A 540 -21.21 11.84 8.45
N PRO A 541 -22.43 12.39 8.54
CA PRO A 541 -23.65 11.58 8.63
C PRO A 541 -23.76 10.63 7.44
N GLN A 542 -23.88 9.34 7.73
CA GLN A 542 -24.12 8.33 6.71
C GLN A 542 -25.63 8.25 6.41
N PRO A 543 -26.05 8.06 5.16
CA PRO A 543 -27.44 7.78 4.85
C PRO A 543 -27.90 6.56 5.65
N LYS A 544 -29.09 6.62 6.25
CA LYS A 544 -29.68 5.43 6.88
C LYS A 544 -30.02 4.45 5.76
N ASP A 545 -29.37 3.29 5.74
CA ASP A 545 -29.81 2.18 4.90
C ASP A 545 -31.13 1.65 5.45
N ASP A 546 -32.16 1.56 4.60
CA ASP A 546 -33.49 0.99 4.92
C ASP A 546 -33.47 -0.56 5.01
N ALA A 547 -32.29 -1.18 5.14
CA ALA A 547 -32.16 -2.62 5.29
C ALA A 547 -32.60 -3.06 6.70
N PRO A 548 -33.29 -4.22 6.84
CA PRO A 548 -33.75 -4.69 8.14
C PRO A 548 -32.57 -4.90 9.09
N ASP A 549 -32.70 -4.30 10.27
CA ASP A 549 -31.76 -4.20 11.41
C ASP A 549 -31.52 -5.56 12.11
N ASN A 550 -31.31 -6.62 11.33
CA ASN A 550 -31.11 -8.00 11.80
C ASN A 550 -29.62 -8.31 12.05
N THR A 551 -28.72 -7.33 11.98
CA THR A 551 -27.30 -7.54 12.28
C THR A 551 -27.08 -7.46 13.79
N THR A 552 -26.65 -8.56 14.39
CA THR A 552 -26.20 -8.58 15.79
C THR A 552 -25.12 -7.50 15.97
N PRO A 553 -25.24 -6.60 16.96
CA PRO A 553 -24.26 -5.54 17.14
C PRO A 553 -22.88 -6.13 17.47
N LEU A 554 -21.84 -5.56 16.84
CA LEU A 554 -20.45 -5.95 17.07
C LEU A 554 -20.10 -5.86 18.55
N THR A 555 -19.63 -6.95 19.14
CA THR A 555 -19.18 -6.95 20.54
C THR A 555 -17.78 -6.38 20.63
N LEU A 556 -17.60 -5.26 21.33
CA LEU A 556 -16.31 -4.65 21.65
C LEU A 556 -15.86 -5.02 23.06
N HIS A 557 -14.60 -5.44 23.21
CA HIS A 557 -13.88 -5.63 24.47
C HIS A 557 -12.51 -4.97 24.38
N ILE A 558 -12.22 -4.02 25.25
CA ILE A 558 -10.90 -3.39 25.38
C ILE A 558 -10.48 -3.62 26.82
N GLY A 559 -9.33 -4.27 27.05
CA GLY A 559 -8.79 -4.50 28.38
C GLY A 559 -8.26 -3.20 29.01
N GLY A 560 -6.94 -3.07 29.15
CA GLY A 560 -6.34 -1.85 29.73
C GLY A 560 -6.07 -0.76 28.69
N ILE A 561 -6.34 0.51 29.02
CA ILE A 561 -5.82 1.66 28.26
C ILE A 561 -4.85 2.43 29.16
N HIS A 562 -3.58 2.42 28.79
CA HIS A 562 -2.51 3.13 29.48
C HIS A 562 -2.14 4.41 28.73
N VAL A 563 -2.13 5.52 29.46
CA VAL A 563 -1.70 6.83 28.94
C VAL A 563 -0.39 7.19 29.62
N VAL A 564 0.64 7.46 28.82
CA VAL A 564 1.99 7.81 29.31
C VAL A 564 2.40 9.16 28.73
N ASN A 565 2.61 10.14 29.61
CA ASN A 565 3.02 11.51 29.28
C ASN A 565 2.15 12.18 28.22
N GLY A 566 0.84 11.98 28.31
CA GLY A 566 -0.15 12.60 27.45
C GLY A 566 -0.31 14.10 27.69
N SER A 567 -0.96 14.76 26.74
CA SER A 567 -1.35 16.15 26.82
C SER A 567 -2.71 16.37 26.14
N ALA A 568 -3.40 17.42 26.51
CA ALA A 568 -4.64 17.80 25.84
C ALA A 568 -4.81 19.31 25.86
N ASN A 569 -5.43 19.86 24.82
CA ASN A 569 -5.92 21.23 24.85
C ASN A 569 -7.43 21.21 24.97
N PHE A 570 -7.94 21.95 25.94
CA PHE A 570 -9.35 22.18 26.14
C PHE A 570 -9.68 23.65 25.86
N ALA A 571 -10.71 23.87 25.05
CA ALA A 571 -11.26 25.21 24.84
C ALA A 571 -12.78 25.16 24.95
N ASP A 572 -13.33 26.08 25.72
CA ASP A 572 -14.76 26.32 25.80
C ASP A 572 -15.07 27.71 25.21
N TYR A 573 -15.62 27.68 24.00
CA TYR A 573 -16.04 28.88 23.27
C TYR A 573 -17.47 29.31 23.61
N SER A 574 -18.20 28.60 24.48
CA SER A 574 -19.52 29.03 24.98
C SER A 574 -19.44 30.18 26.00
N LEU A 575 -18.23 30.63 26.33
CA LEU A 575 -17.91 31.71 27.26
C LEU A 575 -17.26 32.90 26.54
N THR A 576 -17.46 34.10 27.08
CA THR A 576 -16.86 35.34 26.57
C THR A 576 -16.23 36.13 27.72
N PRO A 577 -14.89 36.31 27.74
CA PRO A 577 -13.89 35.74 26.82
C PRO A 577 -13.82 34.20 26.94
N SER A 578 -13.33 33.52 25.91
CA SER A 578 -13.30 32.05 25.88
C SER A 578 -12.33 31.46 26.89
N PHE A 579 -12.71 30.34 27.49
CA PHE A 579 -11.83 29.60 28.40
C PHE A 579 -10.93 28.65 27.60
N ILE A 580 -9.62 28.73 27.81
CA ILE A 580 -8.64 27.89 27.13
C ILE A 580 -7.64 27.42 28.16
N THR A 581 -7.43 26.11 28.24
CA THR A 581 -6.45 25.49 29.13
C THR A 581 -5.76 24.30 28.47
N ALA A 582 -4.59 23.96 28.99
CA ALA A 582 -3.84 22.77 28.58
C ALA A 582 -3.81 21.79 29.75
N ILE A 583 -3.78 20.50 29.43
CA ILE A 583 -3.47 19.42 30.35
C ILE A 583 -2.13 18.86 29.91
N GLN A 584 -1.19 18.75 30.85
CA GLN A 584 0.16 18.25 30.63
C GLN A 584 0.45 17.08 31.56
N GLU A 585 1.46 16.28 31.21
CA GLU A 585 1.91 15.14 32.01
C GLU A 585 0.76 14.20 32.40
N LEU A 586 -0.21 14.01 31.49
CA LEU A 586 -1.32 13.10 31.70
C LEU A 586 -0.78 11.67 31.74
N ASN A 587 -0.92 11.01 32.87
CA ASN A 587 -0.47 9.65 33.10
C ASN A 587 -1.58 8.86 33.78
N GLY A 588 -1.68 7.57 33.48
CA GLY A 588 -2.60 6.70 34.20
C GLY A 588 -3.19 5.61 33.36
N GLN A 589 -4.29 5.05 33.85
CA GLN A 589 -4.96 3.91 33.23
C GLN A 589 -6.48 4.06 33.27
N ILE A 590 -7.11 3.52 32.24
CA ILE A 590 -8.54 3.25 32.14
C ILE A 590 -8.65 1.73 32.04
N GLY A 591 -9.49 1.13 32.87
CA GLY A 591 -9.74 -0.30 32.92
C GLY A 591 -10.62 -0.77 31.77
N THR A 592 -11.12 -2.00 31.92
CA THR A 592 -11.84 -2.72 30.86
C THR A 592 -13.08 -1.98 30.37
N LEU A 593 -13.16 -1.78 29.05
CA LEU A 593 -14.34 -1.33 28.34
C LEU A 593 -14.96 -2.52 27.62
N ASP A 594 -16.18 -2.90 27.99
CA ASP A 594 -16.88 -4.03 27.38
C ASP A 594 -18.31 -3.63 27.05
N THR A 595 -18.77 -3.97 25.85
CA THR A 595 -20.14 -3.70 25.39
C THR A 595 -21.16 -4.70 25.94
N LYS A 596 -20.74 -5.90 26.35
CA LYS A 596 -21.58 -6.94 26.97
C LYS A 596 -21.61 -6.82 28.48
N ALA A 597 -20.50 -6.45 29.11
CA ALA A 597 -20.45 -6.28 30.55
C ALA A 597 -20.95 -4.88 30.93
N SER A 598 -21.94 -4.82 31.80
CA SER A 598 -22.41 -3.57 32.41
C SER A 598 -21.50 -3.07 33.55
N ASP A 599 -20.34 -3.70 33.73
CA ASP A 599 -19.42 -3.38 34.81
C ASP A 599 -18.71 -2.04 34.55
N PRO A 600 -18.74 -1.10 35.51
CA PRO A 600 -18.05 0.17 35.35
C PRO A 600 -16.53 -0.01 35.26
N ALA A 601 -15.92 0.60 34.24
CA ALA A 601 -14.48 0.65 34.02
C ALA A 601 -13.81 1.52 35.08
N GLU A 602 -12.76 1.02 35.73
CA GLU A 602 -11.96 1.80 36.67
C GLU A 602 -11.13 2.86 35.93
N ILE A 603 -11.05 4.07 36.48
CA ILE A 603 -10.19 5.13 35.95
C ILE A 603 -9.26 5.62 37.05
N SER A 604 -8.00 5.83 36.70
CA SER A 604 -7.01 6.46 37.57
C SER A 604 -6.05 7.27 36.70
N LEU A 605 -6.27 8.58 36.65
CA LEU A 605 -5.51 9.53 35.85
C LEU A 605 -4.89 10.59 36.75
N THR A 606 -3.63 10.91 36.52
CA THR A 606 -2.93 12.04 37.11
C THR A 606 -2.45 12.95 35.99
N GLY A 607 -2.37 14.24 36.28
CA GLY A 607 -1.83 15.20 35.32
C GLY A 607 -1.65 16.56 35.95
N LYS A 608 -1.33 17.55 35.13
CA LYS A 608 -1.23 18.95 35.52
C LYS A 608 -2.13 19.78 34.63
N VAL A 609 -3.01 20.56 35.23
CA VAL A 609 -3.75 21.61 34.52
C VAL A 609 -2.84 22.82 34.40
N ASP A 610 -2.79 23.36 33.19
CA ASP A 610 -1.77 24.31 32.74
C ASP A 610 -0.35 23.75 32.91
N ARG A 611 0.43 24.21 33.90
CA ARG A 611 1.81 23.77 34.13
C ARG A 611 2.11 23.26 35.55
N PHE A 612 1.29 23.64 36.54
CA PHE A 612 1.61 23.39 37.96
C PHE A 612 0.49 22.81 38.79
N ALA A 613 -0.79 22.98 38.41
CA ALA A 613 -1.90 22.54 39.25
C ALA A 613 -2.12 21.04 39.08
N PRO A 614 -1.73 20.18 40.04
CA PRO A 614 -1.93 18.75 39.88
C PRO A 614 -3.42 18.44 39.90
N VAL A 615 -3.81 17.53 39.01
CA VAL A 615 -5.13 16.93 38.98
C VAL A 615 -4.98 15.43 39.17
N ASN A 616 -5.85 14.86 40.00
CA ASN A 616 -5.95 13.43 40.21
C ASN A 616 -7.43 13.03 40.05
N ILE A 617 -7.71 12.13 39.12
CA ILE A 617 -9.04 11.64 38.81
C ILE A 617 -9.04 10.14 39.07
N LYS A 618 -9.91 9.68 39.97
CA LYS A 618 -10.08 8.27 40.30
C LYS A 618 -11.54 7.92 40.33
N GLY A 619 -11.89 6.70 39.96
CA GLY A 619 -13.29 6.29 40.03
C GLY A 619 -13.61 5.13 39.12
N ARG A 620 -14.91 4.98 38.87
CA ARG A 620 -15.44 3.97 37.96
C ARG A 620 -16.57 4.59 37.13
N LEU A 621 -16.62 4.32 35.83
CA LEU A 621 -17.71 4.78 34.99
C LEU A 621 -18.00 3.79 33.87
N ASN A 622 -19.24 3.76 33.39
CA ASN A 622 -19.57 3.09 32.13
C ASN A 622 -19.33 4.09 30.97
N PRO A 623 -18.36 3.86 30.07
CA PRO A 623 -18.02 4.84 29.03
C PRO A 623 -19.06 4.91 27.91
N LEU A 624 -19.82 3.83 27.69
CA LEU A 624 -20.83 3.74 26.65
C LEU A 624 -22.18 4.30 27.12
N ASP A 625 -22.41 4.28 28.43
CA ASP A 625 -23.59 4.85 29.08
C ASP A 625 -23.22 5.48 30.45
N PRO A 626 -22.53 6.64 30.44
CA PRO A 626 -22.06 7.28 31.67
C PRO A 626 -23.21 7.78 32.56
N LEU A 627 -24.41 7.92 32.00
CA LEU A 627 -25.60 8.31 32.75
C LEU A 627 -26.18 7.14 33.55
N ASN A 628 -25.85 5.89 33.23
CA ASN A 628 -26.32 4.73 33.98
C ASN A 628 -25.52 4.50 35.27
N LYS A 629 -24.19 4.44 35.19
CA LYS A 629 -23.31 4.29 36.35
C LYS A 629 -22.03 5.10 36.22
N LEU A 630 -21.84 6.02 37.17
CA LEU A 630 -20.63 6.81 37.32
C LEU A 630 -20.35 7.02 38.82
N ASN A 631 -19.12 6.83 39.25
CA ASN A 631 -18.64 7.21 40.56
C ASN A 631 -17.21 7.70 40.42
N VAL A 632 -17.03 9.02 40.31
CA VAL A 632 -15.75 9.64 40.00
C VAL A 632 -15.43 10.67 41.06
N THR A 633 -14.22 10.58 41.59
CA THR A 633 -13.58 11.59 42.41
C THR A 633 -12.53 12.31 41.58
N ALA A 634 -12.57 13.63 41.55
CA ALA A 634 -11.52 14.44 40.95
C ALA A 634 -11.03 15.47 41.97
N ALA A 635 -9.72 15.51 42.20
CA ALA A 635 -9.07 16.45 43.10
C ALA A 635 -8.15 17.36 42.30
N PHE A 636 -8.41 18.66 42.36
CA PHE A 636 -7.58 19.71 41.79
C PHE A 636 -6.94 20.47 42.95
N ARG A 637 -5.63 20.69 42.88
CA ARG A 637 -4.92 21.46 43.91
C ARG A 637 -4.24 22.67 43.30
N HIS A 638 -4.25 23.78 44.03
CA HIS A 638 -3.55 25.01 43.69
C HIS A 638 -3.86 25.55 42.29
N VAL A 639 -5.11 25.42 41.83
CA VAL A 639 -5.55 25.99 40.55
C VAL A 639 -5.54 27.52 40.66
N GLU A 640 -4.85 28.18 39.74
CA GLU A 640 -4.80 29.65 39.70
C GLU A 640 -6.16 30.23 39.27
N LEU A 641 -6.84 30.94 40.19
CA LEU A 641 -8.21 31.42 39.94
C LEU A 641 -8.30 32.48 38.85
N THR A 642 -7.20 33.18 38.55
CA THR A 642 -7.14 34.16 37.46
C THR A 642 -7.47 33.53 36.11
N THR A 643 -7.17 32.25 35.92
CA THR A 643 -7.51 31.47 34.71
C THR A 643 -9.01 31.18 34.57
N LEU A 644 -9.78 31.29 35.66
CA LEU A 644 -11.22 31.03 35.71
C LEU A 644 -12.07 32.30 35.53
N THR A 645 -11.43 33.45 35.26
CA THR A 645 -12.11 34.73 34.97
C THR A 645 -13.23 34.62 33.92
N PRO A 646 -13.10 33.83 32.81
CA PRO A 646 -14.21 33.57 31.90
C PRO A 646 -15.51 33.08 32.57
N TYR A 647 -15.39 32.16 33.53
CA TYR A 647 -16.54 31.60 34.24
C TYR A 647 -17.09 32.57 35.29
N SER A 648 -16.21 33.22 36.06
CA SER A 648 -16.65 34.20 37.07
C SER A 648 -17.26 35.45 36.43
N GLY A 649 -16.78 35.86 35.26
CA GLY A 649 -17.38 36.95 34.49
C GLY A 649 -18.79 36.62 34.03
N LYS A 650 -18.99 35.43 33.45
CA LYS A 650 -20.31 35.00 32.96
C LYS A 650 -21.34 34.82 34.08
N PHE A 651 -20.97 34.11 35.15
CA PHE A 651 -21.95 33.73 36.18
C PHE A 651 -21.96 34.64 37.42
N ALA A 652 -20.82 35.23 37.79
CA ALA A 652 -20.72 36.09 38.98
C ALA A 652 -20.58 37.58 38.64
N GLY A 653 -20.34 37.96 37.37
CA GLY A 653 -20.21 39.35 36.93
C GLY A 653 -18.93 40.06 37.40
N TYR A 654 -17.87 39.34 37.76
CA TYR A 654 -16.60 39.93 38.21
C TYR A 654 -15.37 39.18 37.68
N ALA A 655 -14.32 39.92 37.36
CA ALA A 655 -12.99 39.37 37.08
C ALA A 655 -12.32 38.87 38.37
N ILE A 656 -11.36 37.95 38.27
CA ILE A 656 -10.54 37.51 39.40
C ILE A 656 -9.13 38.09 39.26
N ARG A 657 -8.69 38.84 40.26
CA ARG A 657 -7.37 39.50 40.29
C ARG A 657 -6.29 38.61 40.90
N LYS A 658 -6.64 37.90 41.98
CA LYS A 658 -5.74 37.01 42.74
C LYS A 658 -6.55 35.88 43.37
N GLY A 659 -5.89 34.76 43.61
CA GLY A 659 -6.37 33.68 44.47
C GLY A 659 -6.09 32.31 43.89
N ARG A 660 -6.19 31.29 44.74
CA ARG A 660 -6.02 29.88 44.36
C ARG A 660 -7.24 29.06 44.75
N LEU A 661 -7.40 27.95 44.06
CA LEU A 661 -8.49 27.03 44.25
C LEU A 661 -7.98 25.60 44.44
N ASP A 662 -8.43 25.01 45.54
CA ASP A 662 -8.49 23.56 45.74
C ASP A 662 -9.94 23.11 45.53
N LEU A 663 -10.14 22.12 44.67
CA LEU A 663 -11.47 21.62 44.32
C LEU A 663 -11.47 20.10 44.41
N ASP A 664 -12.26 19.55 45.33
CA ASP A 664 -12.54 18.13 45.43
C ASP A 664 -13.98 17.87 44.95
N LEU A 665 -14.09 17.11 43.86
CA LEU A 665 -15.35 16.71 43.25
C LEU A 665 -15.60 15.24 43.55
N ASN A 666 -16.75 14.89 44.11
CA ASN A 666 -17.21 13.51 44.29
C ASN A 666 -18.57 13.33 43.62
N TYR A 667 -18.59 12.73 42.45
CA TYR A 667 -19.76 12.68 41.57
C TYR A 667 -20.20 11.25 41.43
N ARG A 668 -21.44 10.97 41.83
CA ARG A 668 -22.09 9.67 41.63
C ARG A 668 -23.34 9.84 40.77
N ILE A 669 -23.45 9.01 39.74
CA ILE A 669 -24.65 8.89 38.92
C ILE A 669 -25.09 7.44 38.95
N ASP A 670 -26.34 7.21 39.34
CA ASP A 670 -27.00 5.91 39.29
C ASP A 670 -28.35 6.07 38.57
N ASN A 671 -28.51 5.50 37.37
CA ASN A 671 -29.70 5.60 36.52
C ASN A 671 -30.18 7.05 36.32
N SER A 672 -29.29 7.90 35.80
CA SER A 672 -29.50 9.35 35.56
C SER A 672 -29.75 10.19 36.81
N LYS A 673 -29.70 9.63 38.02
CA LYS A 673 -29.76 10.40 39.27
C LYS A 673 -28.36 10.82 39.68
N LEU A 674 -28.11 12.12 39.65
CA LEU A 674 -26.89 12.74 40.12
C LEU A 674 -26.94 12.94 41.63
N ASP A 675 -25.87 12.55 42.30
CA ASP A 675 -25.49 12.89 43.66
C ASP A 675 -24.03 13.36 43.62
N ALA A 676 -23.84 14.67 43.65
CA ALA A 676 -22.54 15.30 43.52
C ALA A 676 -22.22 16.14 44.76
N GLN A 677 -21.01 15.98 45.28
CA GLN A 677 -20.46 16.83 46.32
C GLN A 677 -19.27 17.61 45.76
N ASN A 678 -19.31 18.92 45.90
CA ASN A 678 -18.24 19.82 45.49
C ASN A 678 -17.67 20.48 46.74
N HIS A 679 -16.45 20.14 47.13
CA HIS A 679 -15.74 20.81 48.20
C HIS A 679 -14.73 21.79 47.59
N LEU A 680 -14.96 23.06 47.84
CA LEU A 680 -14.26 24.20 47.27
C LEU A 680 -13.50 24.92 48.38
N VAL A 681 -12.19 25.02 48.25
CA VAL A 681 -11.36 25.85 49.14
C VAL A 681 -10.68 26.92 48.31
N LEU A 682 -11.12 28.16 48.49
CA LEU A 682 -10.54 29.34 47.84
C LEU A 682 -9.57 30.01 48.82
N ASP A 683 -8.35 30.27 48.37
CA ASP A 683 -7.29 30.91 49.16
C ASP A 683 -6.97 32.29 48.58
N GLN A 684 -7.08 33.32 49.41
CA GLN A 684 -6.76 34.70 49.05
C GLN A 684 -7.48 35.22 47.78
N LEU A 685 -8.75 34.84 47.60
CA LEU A 685 -9.57 35.35 46.49
C LEU A 685 -9.71 36.88 46.57
N GLU A 686 -9.34 37.57 45.49
CA GLU A 686 -9.61 38.99 45.25
C GLU A 686 -10.36 39.18 43.94
N LEU A 687 -11.54 39.79 44.03
CA LEU A 687 -12.32 40.18 42.85
C LEU A 687 -11.80 41.49 42.26
N GLY A 688 -11.72 41.53 40.93
CA GLY A 688 -11.34 42.70 40.16
C GLY A 688 -12.54 43.54 39.73
N GLU A 689 -12.47 44.03 38.50
CA GLU A 689 -13.51 44.86 37.87
C GLU A 689 -14.79 44.06 37.61
N ARG A 690 -15.92 44.78 37.56
CA ARG A 690 -17.21 44.20 37.20
C ARG A 690 -17.22 43.90 35.70
N ILE A 691 -17.73 42.74 35.34
CA ILE A 691 -17.91 42.29 33.96
C ILE A 691 -19.41 42.25 33.70
N ASP A 692 -19.87 42.94 32.67
CA ASP A 692 -21.27 42.90 32.26
C ASP A 692 -21.59 41.55 31.59
N SER A 693 -22.52 40.79 32.18
CA SER A 693 -23.02 39.53 31.62
C SER A 693 -24.52 39.38 31.91
N PRO A 694 -25.34 38.98 30.91
CA PRO A 694 -26.77 38.77 31.10
C PRO A 694 -27.10 37.55 31.97
N ASP A 695 -26.17 36.59 32.07
CA ASP A 695 -26.30 35.37 32.87
C ASP A 695 -25.78 35.56 34.31
N ALA A 696 -25.22 36.73 34.63
CA ALA A 696 -24.66 37.00 35.95
C ALA A 696 -25.77 37.10 37.00
N VAL A 697 -25.57 36.46 38.15
CA VAL A 697 -26.55 36.53 39.24
C VAL A 697 -26.56 37.93 39.86
N ASP A 698 -27.75 38.50 40.08
CA ASP A 698 -27.93 39.79 40.76
C ASP A 698 -27.76 39.64 42.29
N LEU A 699 -26.52 39.36 42.71
CA LEU A 699 -26.14 39.17 44.10
C LEU A 699 -24.97 40.09 44.47
N PRO A 700 -24.85 40.54 45.74
CA PRO A 700 -23.72 41.35 46.20
C PRO A 700 -22.48 40.45 46.40
N VAL A 701 -21.90 39.91 45.32
CA VAL A 701 -20.83 38.90 45.35
C VAL A 701 -19.62 39.35 46.17
N ARG A 702 -19.22 40.63 46.08
CA ARG A 702 -18.12 41.19 46.91
C ARG A 702 -18.39 41.09 48.41
N LEU A 703 -19.63 41.32 48.84
CA LEU A 703 -20.03 41.18 50.23
C LEU A 703 -20.02 39.70 50.64
N ALA A 704 -20.53 38.80 49.78
CA ALA A 704 -20.50 37.37 50.04
C ALA A 704 -19.07 36.85 50.22
N VAL A 705 -18.15 37.22 49.31
CA VAL A 705 -16.72 36.89 49.43
C VAL A 705 -16.13 37.43 50.73
N ALA A 706 -16.40 38.70 51.09
CA ALA A 706 -15.89 39.29 52.32
C ALA A 706 -16.43 38.64 53.60
N LEU A 707 -17.65 38.12 53.58
CA LEU A 707 -18.28 37.44 54.72
C LEU A 707 -17.86 35.98 54.88
N LEU A 708 -17.59 35.29 53.77
CA LEU A 708 -17.18 33.90 53.76
C LEU A 708 -15.67 33.72 54.02
N LYS A 709 -14.90 34.79 53.83
CA LYS A 709 -13.44 34.81 54.03
C LYS A 709 -13.13 34.78 55.54
N ASP A 710 -12.34 33.79 55.97
CA ASP A 710 -11.87 33.68 57.36
C ASP A 710 -10.70 34.64 57.67
N SER A 711 -10.15 34.58 58.89
CA SER A 711 -9.03 35.44 59.32
C SER A 711 -7.73 35.23 58.53
N HIS A 712 -7.57 34.09 57.85
CA HIS A 712 -6.40 33.75 57.01
C HIS A 712 -6.68 33.99 55.53
N GLY A 713 -7.85 34.52 55.21
CA GLY A 713 -8.24 34.82 53.86
C GLY A 713 -8.78 33.64 53.05
N ARG A 714 -9.22 32.56 53.71
CA ARG A 714 -9.72 31.33 53.09
C ARG A 714 -11.25 31.29 53.10
N ILE A 715 -11.83 30.76 52.02
CA ILE A 715 -13.26 30.44 51.90
C ILE A 715 -13.36 28.93 51.71
N ASP A 716 -14.02 28.23 52.63
CA ASP A 716 -14.25 26.78 52.57
C ASP A 716 -15.75 26.52 52.42
N LEU A 717 -16.14 25.92 51.29
CA LEU A 717 -17.54 25.69 50.93
C LEU A 717 -17.74 24.26 50.45
N THR A 718 -18.76 23.60 50.99
CA THR A 718 -19.26 22.33 50.43
C THR A 718 -20.63 22.56 49.81
N LEU A 719 -20.73 22.25 48.51
CA LEU A 719 -21.93 22.46 47.70
C LEU A 719 -22.44 21.10 47.20
N PRO A 720 -23.42 20.49 47.89
CA PRO A 720 -24.09 19.30 47.38
C PRO A 720 -25.03 19.67 46.23
N VAL A 721 -25.02 18.86 45.18
CA VAL A 721 -25.90 18.97 44.01
C VAL A 721 -26.52 17.60 43.78
N ALA A 722 -27.84 17.50 43.89
CA ALA A 722 -28.56 16.27 43.62
C ALA A 722 -29.74 16.54 42.69
N GLY A 723 -30.06 15.59 41.81
CA GLY A 723 -31.21 15.71 40.92
C GLY A 723 -31.21 14.67 39.80
N ASN A 724 -32.23 14.71 38.94
CA ASN A 724 -32.33 13.85 37.78
C ASN A 724 -31.77 14.58 36.55
N LEU A 725 -30.80 13.98 35.86
CA LEU A 725 -30.17 14.56 34.69
C LEU A 725 -31.11 14.66 33.48
N ASN A 726 -32.21 13.89 33.47
CA ASN A 726 -33.23 13.94 32.40
C ASN A 726 -34.29 15.03 32.62
N ASP A 727 -34.36 15.62 33.82
CA ASP A 727 -35.28 16.72 34.15
C ASP A 727 -34.53 17.76 35.01
N PRO A 728 -33.77 18.67 34.38
CA PRO A 728 -32.76 19.50 35.04
C PRO A 728 -33.37 20.72 35.75
N ASN A 729 -34.31 20.52 36.67
CA ASN A 729 -34.76 21.56 37.60
C ASN A 729 -33.77 21.73 38.78
N PHE A 730 -32.50 22.03 38.48
CA PHE A 730 -31.45 22.22 39.48
C PHE A 730 -31.50 23.65 40.07
N SER A 731 -32.30 23.91 41.10
CA SER A 731 -32.27 25.21 41.79
C SER A 731 -31.11 25.27 42.78
N VAL A 732 -30.00 25.93 42.40
CA VAL A 732 -28.81 26.13 43.27
C VAL A 732 -28.98 27.32 44.23
N ALA A 733 -29.84 28.29 43.86
CA ALA A 733 -30.08 29.53 44.60
C ALA A 733 -30.48 29.35 46.10
N PRO A 734 -31.30 28.35 46.49
CA PRO A 734 -31.68 28.17 47.90
C PRO A 734 -30.52 27.67 48.79
N ILE A 735 -29.58 26.89 48.22
CA ILE A 735 -28.48 26.24 48.96
C ILE A 735 -27.43 27.28 49.40
N ILE A 736 -27.13 28.25 48.53
CA ILE A 736 -26.17 29.34 48.81
C ILE A 736 -26.74 30.32 49.86
N TRP A 737 -28.03 30.62 49.79
CA TRP A 737 -28.68 31.52 50.76
C TRP A 737 -28.80 30.89 52.16
N GLN A 738 -29.01 29.57 52.24
CA GLN A 738 -29.04 28.84 53.51
C GLN A 738 -27.68 28.77 54.20
N THR A 739 -26.57 28.64 53.47
CA THR A 739 -25.21 28.68 54.06
C THR A 739 -24.82 30.06 54.57
N MET A 740 -25.21 31.15 53.88
CA MET A 740 -24.92 32.53 54.33
C MET A 740 -25.64 32.91 55.64
N ARG A 741 -26.84 32.36 55.89
CA ARG A 741 -27.65 32.72 57.06
C ARG A 741 -27.02 32.27 58.39
N ASN A 742 -26.13 31.28 58.38
CA ASN A 742 -25.52 30.71 59.58
C ASN A 742 -24.21 31.41 60.03
N VAL A 743 -23.69 32.37 59.27
CA VAL A 743 -22.36 33.00 59.54
C VAL A 743 -22.47 34.35 60.27
N ILE A 744 -23.66 34.77 60.72
CA ILE A 744 -23.80 36.03 61.46
C ILE A 744 -23.54 35.83 62.97
N ALA A 745 -22.28 36.02 63.39
CA ALA A 745 -21.93 36.78 64.61
C ALA A 745 -20.40 36.97 64.78
N ARG A 746 -19.98 38.24 64.65
CA ARG A 746 -18.76 38.91 65.18
C ARG A 746 -17.37 38.46 64.68
N ALA A 747 -16.70 39.39 63.99
CA ALA A 747 -15.40 39.88 64.42
C ALA A 747 -15.20 41.35 63.98
N VAL A 748 -14.69 42.15 64.91
CA VAL A 748 -14.30 43.56 64.77
C VAL A 748 -12.81 43.65 65.11
N GLN A 749 -12.13 44.59 64.45
CA GLN A 749 -10.76 45.11 64.67
C GLN A 749 -9.62 44.46 63.86
N SER A 750 -9.31 45.16 62.76
CA SER A 750 -8.06 45.12 61.99
C SER A 750 -6.85 45.55 62.84
N PRO A 751 -5.70 44.85 62.80
CA PRO A 751 -4.46 45.36 63.33
C PRO A 751 -3.50 45.77 62.19
N PHE A 752 -3.53 47.04 61.78
CA PHE A 752 -2.40 47.67 61.08
C PHE A 752 -1.65 48.55 62.07
N LYS A 753 -0.52 48.04 62.59
CA LYS A 753 0.64 48.81 63.06
C LYS A 753 1.74 47.83 63.48
N MET A 754 2.99 48.23 63.23
CA MET A 754 4.24 47.46 63.30
C MET A 754 4.49 46.73 61.97
N LEU A 755 5.51 47.06 61.18
CA LEU A 755 6.91 47.13 61.58
C LEU A 755 7.70 48.06 60.64
N ALA A 756 8.11 49.21 61.16
CA ALA A 756 9.26 49.96 60.67
C ALA A 756 10.42 49.66 61.62
N GLY A 757 11.36 48.83 61.20
CA GLY A 757 12.56 48.57 61.98
C GLY A 757 13.21 47.24 61.67
N LEU A 758 14.50 47.32 61.31
CA LEU A 758 15.50 46.25 61.30
C LEU A 758 15.66 45.49 59.96
N ALA A 759 16.15 46.20 58.94
CA ALA A 759 17.05 45.62 57.93
C ALA A 759 18.44 46.21 58.16
N GLY A 760 19.29 45.45 58.85
CA GLY A 760 20.73 45.69 58.88
C GLY A 760 21.35 45.29 57.55
N ARG A 761 22.31 46.10 57.10
CA ARG A 761 23.12 46.00 55.87
C ARG A 761 23.18 44.60 55.24
N ALA A 762 22.50 44.45 54.11
CA ALA A 762 22.94 43.61 53.00
C ALA A 762 22.89 44.50 51.75
N GLU A 763 24.03 44.69 51.08
CA GLU A 763 24.17 45.50 49.85
C GLU A 763 23.62 44.75 48.61
N THR A 764 22.50 44.04 48.72
CA THR A 764 21.92 43.30 47.59
C THR A 764 20.40 43.35 47.67
N ASP A 765 19.78 43.95 46.66
CA ASP A 765 18.33 44.07 46.50
C ASP A 765 17.73 42.69 46.20
N LEU A 766 17.37 41.94 47.25
CA LEU A 766 16.77 40.60 47.16
C LEU A 766 15.34 40.60 46.58
N ASN A 767 14.79 41.77 46.26
CA ASN A 767 13.47 41.96 45.64
C ASN A 767 13.54 41.92 44.10
N GLU A 768 14.73 41.83 43.50
CA GLU A 768 14.93 41.79 42.05
C GLU A 768 15.73 40.54 41.63
N ILE A 769 15.19 39.74 40.70
CA ILE A 769 15.85 38.53 40.18
C ILE A 769 16.24 38.73 38.72
N PRO A 770 17.55 38.88 38.39
CA PRO A 770 17.99 39.19 37.04
C PRO A 770 17.89 37.99 36.08
N PHE A 771 17.54 38.25 34.82
CA PHE A 771 17.55 37.28 33.73
C PHE A 771 18.39 37.77 32.54
N GLU A 772 18.94 36.82 31.79
CA GLU A 772 19.49 37.09 30.46
C GLU A 772 18.37 37.33 29.43
N ALA A 773 18.70 38.05 28.36
CA ALA A 773 17.79 38.37 27.27
C ALA A 773 17.14 37.11 26.66
N ALA A 774 15.81 37.12 26.50
CA ALA A 774 15.00 36.02 25.98
C ALA A 774 15.25 34.65 26.64
N SER A 775 15.79 34.64 27.87
CA SER A 775 16.08 33.44 28.65
C SER A 775 15.16 33.35 29.85
N VAL A 776 14.71 32.13 30.13
CA VAL A 776 14.03 31.78 31.37
C VAL A 776 15.00 31.20 32.40
N ASN A 777 16.24 30.91 32.03
CA ASN A 777 17.19 30.25 32.91
C ASN A 777 17.70 31.19 34.00
N LEU A 778 17.74 30.69 35.23
CA LEU A 778 18.32 31.42 36.37
C LEU A 778 19.85 31.39 36.28
N THR A 779 20.46 32.56 36.28
CA THR A 779 21.92 32.76 36.35
C THR A 779 22.45 32.33 37.72
N GLY A 780 23.78 32.19 37.87
CA GLY A 780 24.39 31.87 39.16
C GLY A 780 24.07 32.92 40.24
N GLU A 781 24.07 34.20 39.87
CA GLU A 781 23.69 35.33 40.71
C GLU A 781 22.22 35.22 41.17
N ALA A 782 21.29 34.98 40.24
CA ALA A 782 19.87 34.81 40.54
C ALA A 782 19.61 33.63 41.51
N ARG A 783 20.30 32.50 41.31
CA ARG A 783 20.18 31.32 42.20
C ARG A 783 20.65 31.63 43.62
N GLN A 784 21.78 32.32 43.77
CA GLN A 784 22.31 32.69 45.08
C GLN A 784 21.39 33.66 45.84
N SER A 785 20.78 34.61 45.14
CA SER A 785 19.75 35.51 45.70
C SER A 785 18.51 34.75 46.14
N LEU A 786 18.02 33.82 45.32
CA LEU A 786 16.87 32.96 45.65
C LEU A 786 17.16 32.01 46.81
N ASP A 787 18.37 31.45 46.91
CA ASP A 787 18.78 30.60 48.04
C ASP A 787 18.80 31.40 49.36
N THR A 788 19.33 32.62 49.32
CA THR A 788 19.38 33.53 50.47
C THR A 788 17.96 33.95 50.90
N LEU A 789 17.11 34.30 49.93
CA LEU A 789 15.70 34.62 50.17
C LEU A 789 14.94 33.43 50.76
N ALA A 790 15.15 32.22 50.22
CA ALA A 790 14.51 31.01 50.73
C ALA A 790 14.92 30.72 52.18
N GLN A 791 16.20 30.89 52.54
CA GLN A 791 16.65 30.75 53.93
C GLN A 791 15.98 31.77 54.86
N ALA A 792 15.81 33.03 54.41
CA ALA A 792 15.10 34.06 55.18
C ALA A 792 13.60 33.71 55.35
N LEU A 793 12.94 33.26 54.29
CA LEU A 793 11.53 32.85 54.30
C LEU A 793 11.28 31.61 55.17
N LYS A 794 12.22 30.64 55.22
CA LYS A 794 12.14 29.50 56.15
C LYS A 794 12.21 29.91 57.62
N ARG A 795 12.99 30.95 57.95
CA ARG A 795 13.06 31.50 59.31
C ARG A 795 11.83 32.33 59.70
N ARG A 796 11.02 32.76 58.73
CA ARG A 796 9.81 33.57 58.93
C ARG A 796 8.62 32.91 58.24
N PRO A 797 8.03 31.87 58.82
CA PRO A 797 6.96 31.08 58.18
C PRO A 797 5.69 31.88 57.82
N GLN A 798 5.52 33.06 58.43
CA GLN A 798 4.36 33.95 58.29
C GLN A 798 4.44 34.90 57.08
N LEU A 799 5.55 34.87 56.34
CA LEU A 799 5.73 35.70 55.14
C LEU A 799 5.39 34.90 53.88
N GLN A 800 4.70 35.53 52.94
CA GLN A 800 4.40 35.01 51.61
C GLN A 800 5.19 35.79 50.56
N LEU A 801 5.43 35.16 49.41
CA LEU A 801 6.18 35.72 48.29
C LEU A 801 5.27 35.85 47.08
N ASP A 802 5.05 37.07 46.62
CA ASP A 802 4.38 37.35 45.34
C ASP A 802 5.46 37.56 44.27
N VAL A 803 5.38 36.80 43.17
CA VAL A 803 6.35 36.83 42.07
C VAL A 803 5.71 37.51 40.85
N GLU A 804 6.27 38.65 40.45
CA GLU A 804 5.91 39.40 39.25
C GLU A 804 6.93 39.15 38.14
N GLY A 805 6.51 38.43 37.10
CA GLY A 805 7.32 38.23 35.91
C GLY A 805 7.48 39.52 35.11
N ARG A 806 8.71 39.78 34.62
CA ARG A 806 8.99 40.93 33.74
C ARG A 806 9.74 40.55 32.46
N SER A 807 9.46 41.30 31.41
CA SER A 807 10.17 41.28 30.12
C SER A 807 10.20 42.68 29.51
N ALA A 808 11.21 42.99 28.71
CA ALA A 808 11.29 44.27 28.02
C ALA A 808 11.55 44.12 26.52
N VAL A 809 10.89 44.97 25.72
CA VAL A 809 10.93 44.92 24.25
C VAL A 809 12.35 45.09 23.71
N GLU A 810 13.11 46.08 24.17
CA GLU A 810 14.44 46.39 23.64
C GLU A 810 15.47 45.27 23.90
N ILE A 811 15.38 44.60 25.06
CA ILE A 811 16.35 43.59 25.48
C ILE A 811 15.92 42.19 25.03
N ASP A 812 14.66 41.80 25.26
CA ASP A 812 14.19 40.43 24.96
C ASP A 812 13.74 40.27 23.51
N GLY A 813 13.18 41.32 22.90
CA GLY A 813 12.53 41.27 21.58
C GLY A 813 13.39 40.66 20.47
N PRO A 814 14.62 41.13 20.22
CA PRO A 814 15.47 40.62 19.13
C PRO A 814 15.84 39.14 19.28
N SER A 815 16.23 38.70 20.47
CA SER A 815 16.60 37.30 20.70
C SER A 815 15.36 36.39 20.67
N LEU A 816 14.22 36.88 21.16
CA LEU A 816 12.96 36.14 21.16
C LEU A 816 12.42 35.95 19.73
N SER A 817 12.56 36.95 18.86
CA SER A 817 12.19 36.83 17.46
C SER A 817 13.11 35.87 16.70
N ALA A 818 14.42 35.87 16.99
CA ALA A 818 15.37 34.91 16.41
C ALA A 818 15.06 33.46 16.82
N GLN A 819 14.81 33.21 18.12
CA GLN A 819 14.39 31.89 18.60
C GLN A 819 13.05 31.46 18.00
N ARG A 820 12.13 32.40 17.77
CA ARG A 820 10.85 32.10 17.11
C ARG A 820 11.04 31.72 15.66
N LEU A 821 11.92 32.42 14.93
CA LEU A 821 12.26 32.09 13.55
C LEU A 821 12.87 30.70 13.43
N GLU A 822 13.80 30.33 14.31
CA GLU A 822 14.39 28.98 14.31
C GLU A 822 13.32 27.90 14.54
N ARG A 823 12.40 28.11 15.49
CA ARG A 823 11.27 27.18 15.71
C ARG A 823 10.35 27.06 14.50
N GLU A 824 10.15 28.13 13.75
CA GLU A 824 9.37 28.09 12.51
C GLU A 824 10.11 27.31 11.42
N PHE A 825 11.42 27.48 11.27
CA PHE A 825 12.21 26.63 10.38
C PHE A 825 12.03 25.15 10.71
N GLN A 826 12.21 24.81 11.99
CA GLN A 826 12.03 23.44 12.49
C GLN A 826 10.63 22.90 12.20
N THR A 827 9.60 23.70 12.45
CA THR A 827 8.19 23.32 12.22
C THR A 827 7.88 23.13 10.74
N GLN A 828 8.33 24.04 9.87
CA GLN A 828 8.09 23.93 8.44
C GLN A 828 8.86 22.75 7.83
N TYR A 829 10.08 22.52 8.28
CA TYR A 829 10.86 21.36 7.87
C TYR A 829 10.21 20.05 8.34
N TYR A 830 9.77 19.98 9.59
CA TYR A 830 9.01 18.86 10.14
C TYR A 830 7.77 18.54 9.29
N ASN A 831 6.97 19.55 8.97
CA ASN A 831 5.76 19.39 8.15
C ASN A 831 6.09 18.93 6.73
N LEU A 832 7.21 19.39 6.15
CA LEU A 832 7.68 18.95 4.84
C LEU A 832 8.03 17.46 4.85
N LEU A 833 8.77 17.01 5.86
CA LEU A 833 9.12 15.59 6.04
C LEU A 833 7.87 14.72 6.20
N GLN A 834 6.89 15.16 7.01
CA GLN A 834 5.60 14.46 7.15
C GLN A 834 4.85 14.36 5.81
N ARG A 835 4.81 15.44 5.03
CA ARG A 835 4.18 15.45 3.70
C ARG A 835 4.91 14.59 2.68
N ARG A 836 6.22 14.38 2.83
CA ARG A 836 6.97 13.43 2.01
C ARG A 836 6.76 11.98 2.46
N GLY A 837 6.45 11.77 3.74
CA GLY A 837 6.30 10.44 4.35
C GLY A 837 7.57 9.94 5.02
N ASP A 838 8.48 10.85 5.37
CA ASP A 838 9.69 10.46 6.09
C ASP A 838 9.41 10.25 7.57
N LYS A 839 10.30 9.51 8.24
CA LYS A 839 10.28 9.41 9.70
C LYS A 839 10.71 10.74 10.33
N VAL A 840 9.90 11.21 11.28
CA VAL A 840 10.17 12.43 12.04
C VAL A 840 10.24 12.17 13.54
N PRO A 841 10.99 12.98 14.31
CA PRO A 841 11.04 12.86 15.77
C PRO A 841 9.69 13.19 16.43
N ALA A 842 9.61 13.00 17.74
CA ALA A 842 8.39 13.30 18.51
C ALA A 842 8.07 14.82 18.56
N ASP A 843 9.08 15.67 18.40
CA ASP A 843 8.95 17.13 18.45
C ASP A 843 9.80 17.77 17.34
N ALA A 844 9.23 18.77 16.65
CA ALA A 844 9.92 19.51 15.61
C ALA A 844 11.22 20.18 16.11
N THR A 845 11.26 20.57 17.39
CA THR A 845 12.44 21.22 18.00
C THR A 845 13.68 20.34 18.08
N GLN A 846 13.52 19.02 17.90
CA GLN A 846 14.62 18.06 17.86
C GLN A 846 15.25 17.95 16.46
N LEU A 847 14.63 18.55 15.44
CA LEU A 847 15.19 18.57 14.10
C LEU A 847 16.25 19.68 13.98
N ALA A 848 17.41 19.31 13.44
CA ALA A 848 18.32 20.26 12.84
C ALA A 848 17.87 20.51 11.40
N VAL A 849 17.61 21.77 11.05
CA VAL A 849 17.18 22.16 9.70
C VAL A 849 18.42 22.31 8.83
N PRO A 850 18.54 21.56 7.70
CA PRO A 850 19.65 21.71 6.77
C PRO A 850 19.76 23.15 6.23
N GLU A 851 20.99 23.69 6.14
CA GLU A 851 21.23 25.08 5.72
C GLU A 851 20.74 25.36 4.28
N ASP A 852 20.81 24.37 3.40
CA ASP A 852 20.32 24.43 2.02
C ASP A 852 18.78 24.53 1.92
N MET A 853 18.06 24.04 2.94
CA MET A 853 16.61 24.10 3.00
C MET A 853 16.09 25.44 3.56
N ARG A 854 16.87 26.12 4.40
CA ARG A 854 16.45 27.37 5.06
C ARG A 854 15.98 28.48 4.11
N PRO A 855 16.61 28.73 2.95
CA PRO A 855 16.14 29.76 2.01
C PRO A 855 14.69 29.54 1.54
N ALA A 856 14.36 28.31 1.12
CA ALA A 856 13.02 27.98 0.65
C ALA A 856 11.98 28.07 1.77
N LEU A 857 12.34 27.61 2.98
CA LEU A 857 11.47 27.69 4.15
C LEU A 857 11.24 29.15 4.57
N LEU A 858 12.25 30.02 4.49
CA LEU A 858 12.18 31.41 4.89
C LEU A 858 11.12 32.18 4.09
N GLU A 859 11.04 31.95 2.77
CA GLU A 859 9.99 32.54 1.93
C GLU A 859 8.59 32.05 2.32
N GLY A 860 8.44 30.76 2.61
CA GLY A 860 7.19 30.19 3.10
C GLY A 860 6.76 30.80 4.44
N ILE A 861 7.70 30.98 5.36
CA ILE A 861 7.47 31.63 6.66
C ILE A 861 7.06 33.09 6.45
N TYR A 862 7.75 33.83 5.57
CA TYR A 862 7.42 35.22 5.24
C TYR A 862 5.96 35.36 4.79
N ARG A 863 5.56 34.57 3.78
CA ARG A 863 4.21 34.59 3.21
C ARG A 863 3.15 34.24 4.25
N THR A 864 3.40 33.20 5.04
CA THR A 864 2.45 32.71 6.04
C THR A 864 2.30 33.72 7.19
N ARG A 865 3.41 34.29 7.65
CA ARG A 865 3.43 35.19 8.81
C ARG A 865 2.90 36.58 8.47
N LEU A 866 3.39 37.17 7.38
CA LEU A 866 3.06 38.55 7.01
C LEU A 866 1.84 38.62 6.08
N LYS A 867 1.32 37.47 5.62
CA LYS A 867 0.16 37.37 4.71
C LYS A 867 0.33 38.19 3.42
N GLN A 868 1.57 38.34 2.95
CA GLN A 868 1.91 39.09 1.75
C GLN A 868 3.04 38.40 0.97
N GLN A 869 3.11 38.66 -0.33
CA GLN A 869 4.23 38.20 -1.15
C GLN A 869 5.48 39.04 -0.86
N PRO A 870 6.70 38.47 -0.98
CA PRO A 870 7.91 39.27 -1.04
C PRO A 870 7.77 40.34 -2.15
N PRO A 871 8.18 41.60 -1.90
CA PRO A 871 8.11 42.66 -2.90
C PRO A 871 8.75 42.24 -4.23
N ALA A 872 8.11 42.58 -5.35
CA ALA A 872 8.59 42.22 -6.68
C ALA A 872 10.00 42.77 -6.95
N GLU A 873 10.35 43.93 -6.40
CA GLU A 873 11.69 44.53 -6.51
C GLU A 873 12.79 43.64 -5.92
N TRP A 874 12.45 42.75 -4.97
CA TRP A 874 13.43 41.87 -4.34
C TRP A 874 13.83 40.68 -5.23
N THR A 875 13.16 40.46 -6.36
CA THR A 875 13.56 39.41 -7.33
C THR A 875 14.87 39.74 -8.04
N HIS A 876 15.30 41.00 -8.01
CA HIS A 876 16.56 41.46 -8.62
C HIS A 876 17.73 41.51 -7.63
N LEU A 877 17.48 41.26 -6.34
CA LEU A 877 18.53 41.21 -5.31
C LEU A 877 19.33 39.90 -5.44
N SER A 878 20.57 39.90 -4.95
CA SER A 878 21.30 38.65 -4.74
C SER A 878 20.58 37.76 -3.72
N ASP A 879 20.77 36.44 -3.80
CA ASP A 879 20.10 35.48 -2.90
C ASP A 879 20.38 35.80 -1.43
N THR A 880 21.61 36.20 -1.09
CA THR A 880 22.02 36.57 0.27
C THR A 880 21.32 37.85 0.75
N GLU A 881 21.28 38.90 -0.05
CA GLU A 881 20.59 40.15 0.29
C GLU A 881 19.08 39.94 0.45
N ARG A 882 18.48 39.15 -0.44
CA ARG A 882 17.06 38.80 -0.37
C ARG A 882 16.73 38.06 0.91
N GLN A 883 17.52 37.04 1.28
CA GLN A 883 17.36 36.30 2.53
C GLN A 883 17.50 37.21 3.76
N GLN A 884 18.47 38.12 3.76
CA GLN A 884 18.65 39.08 4.85
C GLN A 884 17.41 39.99 5.01
N ARG A 885 16.84 40.51 3.91
CA ARG A 885 15.62 41.34 3.97
C ARG A 885 14.39 40.57 4.42
N LEU A 886 14.21 39.34 3.94
CA LEU A 886 13.10 38.46 4.37
C LEU A 886 13.19 38.16 5.87
N SER A 887 14.38 37.75 6.33
CA SER A 887 14.64 37.45 7.74
C SER A 887 14.41 38.69 8.61
N ALA A 888 14.96 39.84 8.23
CA ALA A 888 14.79 41.10 8.96
C ALA A 888 13.30 41.48 9.12
N ALA A 889 12.51 41.38 8.05
CA ALA A 889 11.08 41.68 8.11
C ALA A 889 10.31 40.73 9.03
N ILE A 890 10.63 39.43 9.01
CA ILE A 890 10.02 38.45 9.91
C ILE A 890 10.41 38.72 11.37
N LEU A 891 11.69 38.96 11.63
CA LEU A 891 12.21 39.24 12.97
C LEU A 891 11.58 40.50 13.56
N ASP A 892 11.44 41.56 12.77
CA ASP A 892 10.81 42.82 13.19
C ASP A 892 9.33 42.60 13.56
N SER A 893 8.62 41.75 12.82
CA SER A 893 7.21 41.41 13.09
C SER A 893 6.96 40.69 14.44
N TRP A 894 7.99 40.12 15.05
CA TRP A 894 7.91 39.45 16.36
C TRP A 894 8.61 40.21 17.47
N LYS A 895 9.57 41.07 17.14
CA LYS A 895 10.39 41.81 18.12
C LYS A 895 9.53 42.58 19.12
N THR A 896 8.41 43.14 18.69
CA THR A 896 7.47 43.94 19.50
C THR A 896 6.22 43.16 19.92
N SER A 897 6.23 41.83 19.82
CA SER A 897 5.05 41.01 20.11
C SER A 897 4.76 40.92 21.62
N ASP A 898 3.77 41.68 22.09
CA ASP A 898 3.29 41.65 23.48
C ASP A 898 2.99 40.24 24.00
N LEU A 899 2.40 39.38 23.16
CA LEU A 899 2.11 37.99 23.52
C LEU A 899 3.38 37.19 23.86
N LEU A 900 4.46 37.34 23.08
CA LEU A 900 5.70 36.60 23.28
C LEU A 900 6.42 37.12 24.54
N LEU A 901 6.41 38.43 24.74
CA LEU A 901 6.99 39.09 25.92
C LEU A 901 6.24 38.70 27.19
N ARG A 902 4.90 38.78 27.22
CA ARG A 902 4.08 38.32 28.35
C ARG A 902 4.32 36.84 28.66
N ARG A 903 4.42 35.97 27.65
CA ARG A 903 4.75 34.55 27.84
C ARG A 903 6.14 34.35 28.45
N LEU A 904 7.15 35.11 28.01
CA LEU A 904 8.49 35.06 28.60
C LEU A 904 8.48 35.52 30.06
N ALA A 905 7.81 36.64 30.35
CA ALA A 905 7.64 37.15 31.71
C ALA A 905 6.95 36.12 32.62
N GLN A 906 5.86 35.50 32.14
CA GLN A 906 5.18 34.40 32.84
C GLN A 906 6.15 33.24 33.08
N ALA A 907 6.87 32.80 32.05
CA ALA A 907 7.80 31.68 32.17
C ALA A 907 8.96 31.97 33.14
N ARG A 908 9.42 33.22 33.25
CA ARG A 908 10.41 33.65 34.24
C ARG A 908 9.87 33.61 35.67
N ALA A 909 8.67 34.15 35.91
CA ALA A 909 8.01 34.08 37.21
C ALA A 909 7.79 32.63 37.65
N GLN A 910 7.34 31.80 36.70
CA GLN A 910 7.18 30.36 36.88
C GLN A 910 8.50 29.67 37.23
N ASN A 911 9.60 29.98 36.54
CA ASN A 911 10.90 29.35 36.82
C ASN A 911 11.47 29.76 38.19
N ILE A 912 11.22 30.99 38.65
CA ILE A 912 11.55 31.41 40.02
C ILE A 912 10.79 30.56 41.03
N LYS A 913 9.47 30.44 40.87
CA LYS A 913 8.64 29.59 41.74
C LYS A 913 9.16 28.15 41.72
N GLN A 914 9.44 27.59 40.55
CA GLN A 914 9.95 26.24 40.41
C GLN A 914 11.27 26.04 41.17
N TYR A 915 12.24 26.95 41.03
CA TYR A 915 13.51 26.86 41.74
C TYR A 915 13.34 26.92 43.26
N LEU A 916 12.51 27.83 43.76
CA LEU A 916 12.24 27.96 45.19
C LEU A 916 11.57 26.71 45.77
N VAL A 917 10.61 26.11 45.06
CA VAL A 917 9.94 24.89 45.52
C VAL A 917 10.87 23.69 45.43
N GLU A 918 11.42 23.39 44.24
CA GLU A 918 12.12 22.13 43.98
C GLU A 918 13.55 22.10 44.52
N LYS A 919 14.28 23.22 44.45
CA LYS A 919 15.71 23.26 44.84
C LYS A 919 15.89 23.74 46.26
N THR A 920 15.14 24.75 46.68
CA THR A 920 15.29 25.27 48.04
C THR A 920 14.36 24.59 49.05
N GLY A 921 13.32 23.87 48.60
CA GLY A 921 12.36 23.19 49.48
C GLY A 921 11.46 24.16 50.24
N LEU A 922 11.14 25.32 49.64
CA LEU A 922 10.12 26.22 50.17
C LEU A 922 8.73 25.62 49.88
N GLU A 923 7.81 25.72 50.83
CA GLU A 923 6.44 25.26 50.61
C GLU A 923 5.77 26.05 49.46
N GLU A 924 5.23 25.33 48.46
CA GLU A 924 4.57 25.94 47.30
C GLU A 924 3.45 26.90 47.71
N GLY A 925 2.72 26.55 48.78
CA GLY A 925 1.65 27.35 49.36
C GLY A 925 2.05 28.79 49.71
N ARG A 926 3.35 29.08 49.84
CA ARG A 926 3.86 30.40 50.24
C ARG A 926 4.27 31.29 49.08
N ILE A 927 4.17 30.82 47.84
CA ILE A 927 4.59 31.55 46.64
C ILE A 927 3.37 31.74 45.71
N TYR A 928 3.01 32.99 45.42
CA TYR A 928 1.94 33.35 44.50
C TYR A 928 2.50 33.98 43.24
N LEU A 929 1.92 33.64 42.09
CA LEU A 929 2.20 34.33 40.84
C LEU A 929 1.15 35.44 40.69
N ILE A 930 1.60 36.68 40.49
CA ILE A 930 0.71 37.80 40.16
C ILE A 930 0.77 38.08 38.66
N ASP A 931 -0.12 38.94 38.16
CA ASP A 931 -0.13 39.28 36.73
C ASP A 931 1.22 39.89 36.29
N VAL A 932 1.63 39.58 35.06
CA VAL A 932 2.96 39.92 34.55
C VAL A 932 3.01 41.28 33.87
N ASN A 933 4.19 41.89 33.89
CA ASN A 933 4.42 43.23 33.34
C ASN A 933 5.40 43.20 32.15
N THR A 934 5.12 44.02 31.14
CA THR A 934 5.93 44.18 29.94
C THR A 934 6.30 45.66 29.78
N SER A 935 7.59 45.99 29.77
CA SER A 935 8.07 47.37 29.61
C SER A 935 8.72 47.60 28.24
N GLN A 936 8.80 48.87 27.81
CA GLN A 936 9.54 49.26 26.60
C GLN A 936 11.05 49.11 26.81
N GLN A 937 11.57 49.61 27.94
CA GLN A 937 12.99 49.62 28.29
C GLN A 937 13.27 48.77 29.55
N GLY A 938 14.47 48.21 29.65
CA GLY A 938 14.98 47.58 30.87
C GLY A 938 15.72 48.57 31.76
N ASN A 939 15.87 48.25 33.05
CA ASN A 939 16.60 49.07 34.00
C ASN A 939 18.10 48.74 33.92
N ASN A 940 18.97 49.72 33.58
CA ASN A 940 20.42 49.54 33.46
C ASN A 940 20.88 48.35 32.57
N GLY A 941 20.17 48.08 31.47
CA GLY A 941 20.54 47.01 30.53
C GLY A 941 20.28 45.57 31.03
N ARG A 942 19.60 45.41 32.17
CA ARG A 942 19.15 44.12 32.71
C ARG A 942 17.63 44.14 32.94
N ILE A 943 17.01 42.96 32.91
CA ILE A 943 15.60 42.79 33.30
C ILE A 943 15.57 41.91 34.52
N ALA A 944 14.91 42.40 35.57
CA ALA A 944 14.67 41.64 36.77
C ALA A 944 13.18 41.37 36.96
N ALA A 945 12.83 40.14 37.31
CA ALA A 945 11.52 39.85 37.88
C ALA A 945 11.44 40.49 39.27
N GLN A 946 10.28 41.03 39.63
CA GLN A 946 10.09 41.72 40.91
C GLN A 946 9.42 40.78 41.91
N LEU A 947 9.94 40.78 43.13
CA LEU A 947 9.43 40.00 44.24
C LEU A 947 8.84 40.94 45.29
N HIS A 948 7.63 40.63 45.73
CA HIS A 948 6.92 41.39 46.76
C HIS A 948 6.68 40.48 47.97
N LEU A 949 6.87 41.00 49.18
CA LEU A 949 6.58 40.27 50.41
C LEU A 949 5.16 40.60 50.89
N GLY A 950 4.32 39.56 50.95
CA GLY A 950 3.01 39.63 51.59
C GLY A 950 3.08 39.13 53.04
N SER A 951 2.27 39.70 53.94
CA SER A 951 1.97 39.09 55.23
C SER A 951 0.73 38.21 55.09
N SER A 952 0.80 36.96 55.57
CA SER A 952 -0.35 36.04 55.66
C SER A 952 -1.47 36.58 56.52
#